data_AF-A0A143G270-F1
#
_entry.id   AF-A0A143G270-F1
#
_cell.length_a   1.000
_cell.length_b   1.000
_cell.length_c   1.000
_cell.angle_alpha   90.00
_cell.angle_beta   90.00
_cell.angle_gamma   90.00
#
_symmetry.space_group_name_H-M   'P 1'
#
loop_
_entity.id
_entity.type
_entity.pdbx_description
1 polymer ?
#
loop_
_entity_poly.entity_id
_entity_poly.type
_entity_poly.pdbx_seq_one_letter_code
_entity_poly.pdbx_strand_id
1 'polypeptide(L)'
;MKNYKKGLLTLAVLTAMSLMAAEDSTIYVTTFADEDGENASQCSLREAVTAASTHKAYGGCPRGQQYNTVTNVIQLDAGEYKLNKELQPNADLLILGKEPVDFSQPNAITNEYPAATPIKTSISGQNKSRIFNTTQLNRPSLSLQNLVLKDAASNAAGGALFVGGGTNLANVSILNSSAQAGGAIYLNDANSSITVRGGEIRGNKAPLGSILAMSCMDNLEYTTRKIDLSATTFIENGSNDSQSGFAFCGQPTVNINSTTMTGNIANTASGSIIRFSSTAVNGSGGISTASSLKLLSNTIVRNTAQSILAYNRIAEKNLNFNIIGFNQAKACRYTDGDLSALEFSNIFLASNALNQISEAEKCELPAKVEAGIKSNTFELNGRSFDSLLSTLQAPQAHTGFLALYFPKDTGTDQDLVDVGTLNCDNLDQRGITRLQSSNADNPSSRQNSCDIGSTEIMKLSVANLGQTNVSVVDLLKKYQAESDLFKSLIEDKTTKPEFLSFYKIQYEKFQNLITQTEAAQQYRTIFIDPFLNNLPDEQVDATGGRQIRHLTVDNYNVSVESQGVGKLDSAGQFIGVYDQNLKCVWNPALKQILMYRTDDRLTPSGDKEFCKYTLTSKNSSPIKSSSAYISAQFINIAPVVPAETNFVIQHGGAQKISVDLLKDAHDKGDGLVSKLVSKPNKPAFYQNAQGQNQAIRFVKVPDAVSISAERSEPCPGLDRKETCYGGNITVQLNNTLDVFSHKLEYQVYDADETISNVGLINLKNTATAPDSVRVSGGGGSMGWWSLFGLAGLALMRRRLQKS
;
A
#
# COMPACT_ATOMS: atom_id res chain seq x y z
N MET A 1 8.21 0.58 -12.75
CA MET A 1 7.02 -0.29 -12.63
C MET A 1 6.79 -0.75 -11.18
N LYS A 2 6.56 0.18 -10.24
CA LYS A 2 6.23 -0.16 -8.83
C LYS A 2 4.86 0.38 -8.37
N ASN A 3 4.11 1.08 -9.23
CA ASN A 3 2.98 1.92 -8.81
C ASN A 3 1.59 1.46 -9.27
N TYR A 4 1.46 0.24 -9.83
CA TYR A 4 0.14 -0.33 -10.17
C TYR A 4 -0.58 -1.01 -8.99
N LYS A 5 -0.25 -0.65 -7.74
CA LYS A 5 -0.91 -1.21 -6.54
C LYS A 5 -2.19 -0.49 -6.12
N LYS A 6 -2.53 0.65 -6.72
CA LYS A 6 -3.75 1.41 -6.35
C LYS A 6 -5.05 0.77 -6.85
N GLY A 7 -5.03 0.00 -7.93
CA GLY A 7 -6.20 -0.74 -8.43
C GLY A 7 -6.43 -2.11 -7.78
N LEU A 8 -5.40 -2.68 -7.14
CA LEU A 8 -5.47 -4.00 -6.52
C LEU A 8 -5.91 -3.95 -5.05
N LEU A 9 -5.75 -2.81 -4.36
CA LEU A 9 -6.19 -2.68 -2.97
C LEU A 9 -7.72 -2.65 -2.84
N THR A 10 -8.42 -1.99 -3.77
CA THR A 10 -9.90 -1.95 -3.81
C THR A 10 -10.52 -3.32 -4.12
N LEU A 11 -9.85 -4.16 -4.92
CA LEU A 11 -10.31 -5.52 -5.19
C LEU A 11 -10.05 -6.46 -4.01
N ALA A 12 -8.93 -6.28 -3.29
CA ALA A 12 -8.57 -7.11 -2.14
C ALA A 12 -9.50 -6.91 -0.92
N VAL A 13 -10.13 -5.74 -0.78
CA VAL A 13 -11.16 -5.50 0.26
C VAL A 13 -12.49 -6.19 -0.08
N LEU A 14 -12.75 -6.48 -1.37
CA LEU A 14 -14.00 -7.09 -1.82
C LEU A 14 -13.91 -8.62 -2.00
N THR A 15 -12.74 -9.18 -2.33
CA THR A 15 -12.59 -10.64 -2.52
C THR A 15 -12.44 -11.45 -1.24
N ALA A 16 -12.38 -10.81 -0.06
CA ALA A 16 -12.36 -11.53 1.22
C ALA A 16 -13.75 -11.98 1.71
N MET A 17 -14.85 -11.62 1.02
CA MET A 17 -16.21 -11.91 1.48
C MET A 17 -17.07 -12.76 0.53
N SER A 18 -16.47 -13.70 -0.21
CA SER A 18 -17.26 -14.79 -0.76
C SER A 18 -16.46 -16.10 -0.86
N LEU A 19 -17.03 -17.14 -0.24
CA LEU A 19 -16.78 -18.57 -0.45
C LEU A 19 -15.58 -19.18 0.27
N MET A 20 -15.68 -19.32 1.59
CA MET A 20 -15.90 -20.61 2.27
C MET A 20 -16.53 -20.29 3.63
N ALA A 21 -17.51 -21.07 4.08
CA ALA A 21 -17.86 -21.10 5.50
C ALA A 21 -16.68 -21.75 6.25
N ALA A 22 -15.57 -21.03 6.40
CA ALA A 22 -14.65 -21.30 7.49
C ALA A 22 -15.45 -21.01 8.77
N GLU A 23 -15.42 -21.92 9.75
CA GLU A 23 -15.95 -21.60 11.07
C GLU A 23 -15.22 -20.35 11.57
N ASP A 24 -15.93 -19.22 11.68
CA ASP A 24 -15.40 -18.00 12.27
C ASP A 24 -15.04 -18.31 13.73
N SER A 25 -13.74 -18.43 13.96
CA SER A 25 -13.14 -18.77 15.26
C SER A 25 -12.71 -17.52 16.01
N THR A 26 -13.08 -16.33 15.52
CA THR A 26 -12.91 -15.06 16.21
C THR A 26 -13.81 -15.02 17.44
N ILE A 27 -13.24 -14.65 18.59
CA ILE A 27 -14.00 -14.41 19.81
C ILE A 27 -14.43 -12.95 19.82
N TYR A 28 -15.73 -12.69 19.66
CA TYR A 28 -16.30 -11.34 19.76
C TYR A 28 -16.67 -11.06 21.21
N VAL A 29 -16.10 -10.01 21.79
CA VAL A 29 -16.43 -9.55 23.13
C VAL A 29 -17.73 -8.73 23.07
N THR A 30 -18.73 -9.10 23.85
CA THR A 30 -20.10 -8.55 23.79
C THR A 30 -20.47 -7.70 24.99
N THR A 31 -19.61 -7.59 26.01
CA THR A 31 -19.84 -6.73 27.17
C THR A 31 -18.58 -6.00 27.63
N PHE A 32 -18.76 -4.80 28.19
CA PHE A 32 -17.69 -4.00 28.81
C PHE A 32 -17.43 -4.37 30.27
N ALA A 33 -18.33 -5.15 30.89
CA ALA A 33 -18.12 -5.68 32.23
C ALA A 33 -16.93 -6.63 32.25
N ASP A 34 -16.17 -6.62 33.34
CA ASP A 34 -15.10 -7.57 33.58
C ASP A 34 -15.66 -8.73 34.39
N GLU A 35 -16.13 -9.75 33.68
CA GLU A 35 -16.72 -10.99 34.18
C GLU A 35 -15.68 -12.12 34.12
N ASP A 36 -15.84 -13.15 34.95
CA ASP A 36 -14.99 -14.34 35.05
C ASP A 36 -15.87 -15.61 35.21
N GLY A 37 -16.82 -15.79 34.29
CA GLY A 37 -17.68 -16.96 34.20
C GLY A 37 -19.06 -16.81 34.87
N GLU A 38 -19.40 -15.64 35.42
CA GLU A 38 -20.70 -15.42 36.08
C GLU A 38 -21.86 -15.30 35.09
N ASN A 39 -21.61 -14.93 33.82
CA ASN A 39 -22.64 -14.66 32.83
C ASN A 39 -22.46 -15.49 31.56
N ALA A 40 -23.28 -16.53 31.39
CA ALA A 40 -23.21 -17.40 30.21
C ALA A 40 -23.75 -16.75 28.91
N SER A 41 -24.33 -15.55 28.98
CA SER A 41 -24.97 -14.88 27.83
C SER A 41 -24.14 -13.73 27.25
N GLN A 42 -23.14 -13.24 27.98
CA GLN A 42 -22.26 -12.17 27.54
C GLN A 42 -20.81 -12.63 27.66
N CYS A 43 -20.00 -12.23 26.69
CA CYS A 43 -18.59 -12.55 26.62
C CYS A 43 -17.80 -11.31 27.00
N SER A 44 -17.16 -11.31 28.16
CA SER A 44 -16.25 -10.26 28.60
C SER A 44 -14.84 -10.44 28.03
N LEU A 45 -13.99 -9.40 28.12
CA LEU A 45 -12.60 -9.48 27.66
C LEU A 45 -11.79 -10.54 28.43
N ARG A 46 -12.00 -10.66 29.75
CA ARG A 46 -11.31 -11.65 30.57
C ARG A 46 -11.71 -13.06 30.18
N GLU A 47 -13.01 -13.32 30.06
CA GLU A 47 -13.50 -14.61 29.61
C GLU A 47 -13.00 -14.95 28.20
N ALA A 48 -12.91 -13.97 27.29
CA ALA A 48 -12.38 -14.19 25.95
C ALA A 48 -10.92 -14.62 25.97
N VAL A 49 -10.09 -13.98 26.81
CA VAL A 49 -8.69 -14.37 27.02
C VAL A 49 -8.59 -15.77 27.64
N THR A 50 -9.44 -16.10 28.61
CA THR A 50 -9.49 -17.43 29.24
C THR A 50 -9.92 -18.51 28.25
N ALA A 51 -10.96 -18.25 27.45
CA ALA A 51 -11.44 -19.16 26.43
C ALA A 51 -10.37 -19.44 25.37
N ALA A 52 -9.73 -18.39 24.86
CA ALA A 52 -8.61 -18.49 23.92
C ALA A 52 -7.43 -19.28 24.51
N SER A 53 -7.10 -19.04 25.78
CA SER A 53 -5.97 -19.69 26.47
C SER A 53 -6.21 -21.17 26.79
N THR A 54 -7.48 -21.58 26.92
CA THR A 54 -7.86 -22.95 27.25
C THR A 54 -8.37 -23.75 26.05
N HIS A 55 -8.56 -23.10 24.90
CA HIS A 55 -9.19 -23.67 23.70
C HIS A 55 -10.57 -24.28 23.99
N LYS A 56 -11.29 -23.69 24.95
CA LYS A 56 -12.59 -24.14 25.46
C LYS A 56 -13.51 -22.94 25.68
N ALA A 57 -14.81 -23.13 25.50
CA ALA A 57 -15.77 -22.10 25.85
C ALA A 57 -15.68 -21.78 27.36
N TYR A 58 -15.81 -20.51 27.73
CA TYR A 58 -15.73 -20.05 29.10
C TYR A 58 -16.60 -18.80 29.29
N GLY A 59 -17.41 -18.76 30.35
CA GLY A 59 -18.45 -17.74 30.50
C GLY A 59 -19.41 -17.74 29.31
N GLY A 60 -19.74 -16.56 28.79
CA GLY A 60 -20.47 -16.42 27.52
C GLY A 60 -19.60 -16.44 26.27
N CYS A 61 -18.28 -16.69 26.38
CA CYS A 61 -17.37 -16.69 25.24
C CYS A 61 -17.25 -18.08 24.56
N PRO A 62 -17.23 -18.13 23.22
CA PRO A 62 -16.93 -19.35 22.48
C PRO A 62 -15.46 -19.79 22.62
N ARG A 63 -15.16 -21.03 22.25
CA ARG A 63 -13.84 -21.66 22.45
C ARG A 63 -12.65 -21.04 21.68
N GLY A 64 -12.89 -20.17 20.71
CA GLY A 64 -11.85 -19.66 19.80
C GLY A 64 -11.24 -20.75 18.91
N GLN A 65 -9.92 -20.69 18.72
CA GLN A 65 -9.17 -21.65 17.91
C GLN A 65 -9.10 -23.03 18.58
N GLN A 66 -9.20 -24.09 17.78
CA GLN A 66 -9.14 -25.48 18.28
C GLN A 66 -7.72 -25.93 18.64
N TYR A 67 -6.70 -25.41 17.96
CA TYR A 67 -5.32 -25.86 18.09
C TYR A 67 -4.43 -24.74 18.66
N ASN A 68 -3.52 -25.11 19.55
CA ASN A 68 -2.55 -24.21 20.18
C ASN A 68 -1.47 -23.67 19.21
N THR A 69 -1.36 -24.23 18.02
CA THR A 69 -0.46 -23.77 16.96
C THR A 69 -1.02 -22.59 16.16
N VAL A 70 -2.29 -22.22 16.38
CA VAL A 70 -2.96 -21.13 15.68
C VAL A 70 -3.22 -19.98 16.63
N THR A 71 -2.82 -18.77 16.24
CA THR A 71 -3.08 -17.55 17.00
C THR A 71 -4.58 -17.33 17.16
N ASN A 72 -5.05 -17.11 18.38
CA ASN A 72 -6.44 -16.74 18.65
C ASN A 72 -6.69 -15.28 18.29
N VAL A 73 -7.87 -14.96 17.77
CA VAL A 73 -8.29 -13.59 17.45
C VAL A 73 -9.43 -13.19 18.37
N ILE A 74 -9.27 -12.06 19.05
CA ILE A 74 -10.29 -11.45 19.89
C ILE A 74 -10.66 -10.09 19.30
N GLN A 75 -11.93 -9.89 18.96
CA GLN A 75 -12.45 -8.62 18.43
C GLN A 75 -13.23 -7.87 19.50
N LEU A 76 -12.83 -6.63 19.76
CA LEU A 76 -13.48 -5.71 20.70
C LEU A 76 -14.34 -4.69 19.96
N ASP A 77 -15.39 -4.21 20.62
CA ASP A 77 -16.20 -3.10 20.11
C ASP A 77 -15.69 -1.75 20.63
N ALA A 78 -16.24 -0.65 20.11
CA ALA A 78 -15.92 0.69 20.56
C ALA A 78 -16.42 0.91 22.00
N GLY A 79 -15.53 1.36 22.89
CA GLY A 79 -15.86 1.56 24.30
C GLY A 79 -14.66 1.40 25.23
N GLU A 80 -14.95 1.26 26.52
CA GLU A 80 -13.95 1.12 27.58
C GLU A 80 -14.18 -0.17 28.38
N TYR A 81 -13.18 -1.06 28.34
CA TYR A 81 -13.13 -2.29 29.12
C TYR A 81 -12.37 -2.03 30.42
N LYS A 82 -13.02 -2.22 31.58
CA LYS A 82 -12.45 -1.88 32.90
C LYS A 82 -12.05 -3.14 33.65
N LEU A 83 -10.75 -3.38 33.79
CA LEU A 83 -10.25 -4.58 34.43
C LEU A 83 -10.17 -4.44 35.95
N ASN A 84 -10.63 -5.47 36.66
CA ASN A 84 -10.49 -5.65 38.10
C ASN A 84 -9.19 -6.38 38.46
N LYS A 85 -8.62 -7.14 37.51
CA LYS A 85 -7.37 -7.91 37.65
C LYS A 85 -6.62 -8.00 36.32
N GLU A 86 -5.33 -8.28 36.34
CA GLU A 86 -4.54 -8.48 35.12
C GLU A 86 -5.03 -9.66 34.28
N LEU A 87 -4.86 -9.55 32.97
CA LEU A 87 -5.09 -10.62 31.99
C LEU A 87 -3.81 -11.44 31.84
N GLN A 88 -3.94 -12.76 31.92
CA GLN A 88 -2.81 -13.71 31.93
C GLN A 88 -2.98 -14.71 30.78
N PRO A 89 -2.78 -14.29 29.53
CA PRO A 89 -2.90 -15.20 28.39
C PRO A 89 -1.86 -16.32 28.46
N ASN A 90 -2.26 -17.52 28.02
CA ASN A 90 -1.42 -18.73 27.96
C ASN A 90 -1.32 -19.33 26.54
N ALA A 91 -1.90 -18.65 25.56
CA ALA A 91 -1.84 -18.96 24.13
C ALA A 91 -1.61 -17.67 23.34
N ASP A 92 -1.09 -17.80 22.12
CA ASP A 92 -0.82 -16.67 21.24
C ASP A 92 -2.12 -15.92 20.90
N LEU A 93 -2.11 -14.59 21.09
CA LEU A 93 -3.29 -13.74 20.90
C LEU A 93 -3.04 -12.60 19.91
N LEU A 94 -4.05 -12.34 19.09
CA LEU A 94 -4.28 -11.08 18.38
C LEU A 94 -5.55 -10.43 18.93
N ILE A 95 -5.43 -9.26 19.56
CA ILE A 95 -6.56 -8.50 20.09
C ILE A 95 -6.74 -7.23 19.25
N LEU A 96 -7.91 -7.13 18.64
CA LEU A 96 -8.29 -6.05 17.74
C LEU A 96 -9.30 -5.12 18.43
N GLY A 97 -8.96 -3.84 18.56
CA GLY A 97 -9.94 -2.81 18.85
C GLY A 97 -10.88 -2.59 17.68
N LYS A 98 -11.97 -1.83 17.90
CA LYS A 98 -12.84 -1.38 16.82
C LYS A 98 -12.04 -0.53 15.84
N GLU A 99 -12.15 -0.85 14.55
CA GLU A 99 -11.39 -0.17 13.50
C GLU A 99 -11.68 1.34 13.49
N PRO A 100 -10.65 2.20 13.64
CA PRO A 100 -10.83 3.64 13.79
C PRO A 100 -10.88 4.30 12.41
N VAL A 101 -11.93 3.99 11.66
CA VAL A 101 -12.13 4.47 10.28
C VAL A 101 -13.51 5.09 10.07
N ASP A 102 -13.61 5.90 9.01
CA ASP A 102 -14.83 6.54 8.50
C ASP A 102 -14.86 6.46 6.96
N PHE A 103 -15.83 5.70 6.43
CA PHE A 103 -16.00 5.47 4.99
C PHE A 103 -16.74 6.60 4.26
N SER A 104 -17.18 7.65 4.96
CA SER A 104 -17.90 8.78 4.36
C SER A 104 -16.97 9.81 3.72
N GLN A 105 -15.68 9.77 4.03
CA GLN A 105 -14.70 10.76 3.59
C GLN A 105 -13.32 10.12 3.34
N PRO A 106 -12.47 10.72 2.47
CA PRO A 106 -11.13 10.23 2.23
C PRO A 106 -10.19 10.60 3.39
N ASN A 107 -9.16 9.78 3.57
CA ASN A 107 -8.11 10.00 4.55
C ASN A 107 -7.31 11.27 4.28
N ALA A 108 -7.11 12.08 5.32
CA ALA A 108 -6.42 13.36 5.23
C ALA A 108 -4.94 13.26 4.81
N ILE A 109 -4.29 12.10 5.00
CA ILE A 109 -2.90 11.85 4.62
C ILE A 109 -2.79 11.18 3.24
N THR A 110 -3.62 10.18 2.93
CA THR A 110 -3.49 9.40 1.69
C THR A 110 -4.42 9.82 0.55
N ASN A 111 -5.45 10.62 0.87
CA ASN A 111 -6.58 10.94 -0.02
C ASN A 111 -7.38 9.70 -0.49
N GLU A 112 -7.29 8.60 0.24
CA GLU A 112 -7.97 7.34 -0.07
C GLU A 112 -8.99 7.01 1.02
N TYR A 113 -10.06 6.31 0.66
CA TYR A 113 -11.05 5.84 1.63
C TYR A 113 -10.58 4.55 2.31
N PRO A 114 -10.96 4.31 3.57
CA PRO A 114 -11.67 5.23 4.46
C PRO A 114 -10.72 6.25 5.15
N ALA A 115 -11.28 7.34 5.66
CA ALA A 115 -10.54 8.23 6.54
C ALA A 115 -10.21 7.57 7.88
N ALA A 116 -9.02 7.86 8.41
CA ALA A 116 -8.68 7.49 9.77
C ALA A 116 -9.43 8.39 10.77
N THR A 117 -9.79 7.82 11.93
CA THR A 117 -10.37 8.52 13.08
C THR A 117 -9.52 8.24 14.33
N PRO A 118 -9.78 8.88 15.49
CA PRO A 118 -9.17 8.47 16.75
C PRO A 118 -9.50 7.02 17.11
N ILE A 119 -8.64 6.38 17.91
CA ILE A 119 -8.87 5.03 18.46
C ILE A 119 -10.17 5.04 19.28
N LYS A 120 -11.04 4.04 19.02
CA LYS A 120 -12.38 3.95 19.60
C LYS A 120 -12.50 2.97 20.78
N THR A 121 -11.47 2.15 21.01
CA THR A 121 -11.49 1.10 22.03
C THR A 121 -10.37 1.31 23.05
N SER A 122 -10.71 1.19 24.33
CA SER A 122 -9.75 1.32 25.43
C SER A 122 -9.88 0.20 26.47
N ILE A 123 -8.77 -0.17 27.09
CA ILE A 123 -8.69 -1.11 28.20
C ILE A 123 -8.04 -0.36 29.37
N SER A 124 -8.76 -0.25 30.49
CA SER A 124 -8.33 0.47 31.68
C SER A 124 -7.97 -0.49 32.82
N GLY A 125 -6.79 -0.30 33.41
CA GLY A 125 -6.39 -0.97 34.66
C GLY A 125 -6.90 -0.27 35.93
N GLN A 126 -7.65 0.83 35.78
CA GLN A 126 -8.31 1.59 36.85
C GLN A 126 -7.39 2.05 38.00
N ASN A 127 -6.11 2.24 37.73
CA ASN A 127 -5.01 2.46 38.68
C ASN A 127 -4.89 1.38 39.76
N LYS A 128 -5.42 0.18 39.50
CA LYS A 128 -5.49 -0.94 40.45
C LYS A 128 -4.72 -2.17 39.98
N SER A 129 -4.57 -2.33 38.67
CA SER A 129 -3.99 -3.54 38.09
C SER A 129 -3.16 -3.24 36.86
N ARG A 130 -2.20 -4.13 36.58
CA ARG A 130 -1.63 -4.30 35.24
C ARG A 130 -2.71 -4.75 34.27
N ILE A 131 -2.48 -4.51 32.98
CA ILE A 131 -3.41 -4.95 31.93
C ILE A 131 -3.03 -6.36 31.46
N PHE A 132 -1.85 -6.55 30.88
CA PHE A 132 -1.41 -7.86 30.37
C PHE A 132 -0.15 -8.37 31.05
N ASN A 133 -0.15 -9.66 31.35
CA ASN A 133 1.01 -10.40 31.86
C ASN A 133 1.20 -11.69 31.05
N THR A 134 2.17 -11.68 30.13
CA THR A 134 2.54 -12.86 29.30
C THR A 134 3.76 -13.59 29.85
N THR A 135 4.20 -13.30 31.08
CA THR A 135 5.40 -13.96 31.65
C THR A 135 5.10 -15.32 32.28
N GLN A 136 3.83 -15.71 32.32
CA GLN A 136 3.42 -17.00 32.89
C GLN A 136 3.67 -18.14 31.88
N LEU A 137 3.11 -19.32 32.16
CA LEU A 137 3.26 -20.54 31.36
C LEU A 137 3.21 -20.24 29.84
N ASN A 138 4.02 -20.96 29.08
CA ASN A 138 4.15 -20.89 27.61
C ASN A 138 4.64 -19.56 27.00
N ARG A 139 4.66 -18.44 27.74
CA ARG A 139 5.18 -17.14 27.30
C ARG A 139 4.67 -16.72 25.91
N PRO A 140 3.34 -16.65 25.73
CA PRO A 140 2.74 -16.52 24.41
C PRO A 140 3.08 -15.18 23.75
N SER A 141 2.96 -15.17 22.43
CA SER A 141 3.00 -13.93 21.65
C SER A 141 1.71 -13.12 21.86
N LEU A 142 1.84 -11.79 21.83
CA LEU A 142 0.72 -10.85 21.99
C LEU A 142 0.76 -9.77 20.92
N SER A 143 -0.25 -9.74 20.07
CA SER A 143 -0.45 -8.66 19.10
C SER A 143 -1.67 -7.83 19.49
N LEU A 144 -1.48 -6.52 19.62
CA LEU A 144 -2.52 -5.56 19.96
C LEU A 144 -2.65 -4.54 18.82
N GLN A 145 -3.87 -4.26 18.39
CA GLN A 145 -4.13 -3.32 17.31
C GLN A 145 -5.30 -2.38 17.60
N ASN A 146 -5.11 -1.07 17.35
CA ASN A 146 -6.15 -0.04 17.51
C ASN A 146 -6.71 0.04 18.95
N LEU A 147 -5.83 0.12 19.95
CA LEU A 147 -6.21 0.11 21.37
C LEU A 147 -5.59 1.24 22.16
N VAL A 148 -6.31 1.76 23.15
CA VAL A 148 -5.74 2.56 24.22
C VAL A 148 -5.63 1.70 25.47
N LEU A 149 -4.43 1.48 25.96
CA LEU A 149 -4.16 0.88 27.27
C LEU A 149 -3.95 2.03 28.26
N LYS A 150 -4.77 2.14 29.31
CA LYS A 150 -4.67 3.29 30.22
C LYS A 150 -4.83 2.96 31.68
N ASP A 151 -4.34 3.87 32.51
CA ASP A 151 -4.51 3.86 33.96
C ASP A 151 -4.10 2.50 34.56
N ALA A 152 -3.01 1.91 34.07
CA ALA A 152 -2.53 0.64 34.59
C ALA A 152 -1.57 0.88 35.76
N ALA A 153 -1.60 0.02 36.77
CA ALA A 153 -0.73 0.17 37.94
C ALA A 153 -0.19 -1.17 38.43
N SER A 154 1.10 -1.20 38.75
CA SER A 154 1.79 -2.34 39.36
C SER A 154 2.69 -1.90 40.49
N ASN A 155 2.70 -2.67 41.58
CA ASN A 155 3.73 -2.53 42.62
C ASN A 155 5.04 -3.26 42.26
N ALA A 156 5.09 -3.91 41.09
CA ALA A 156 6.24 -4.64 40.57
C ALA A 156 6.65 -4.10 39.20
N ALA A 157 7.12 -4.98 38.31
CA ALA A 157 7.50 -4.64 36.94
C ALA A 157 6.29 -4.60 35.98
N GLY A 158 6.37 -3.72 34.98
CA GLY A 158 5.42 -3.55 33.88
C GLY A 158 4.12 -2.87 34.35
N GLY A 159 3.86 -1.63 33.97
CA GLY A 159 2.60 -0.98 34.34
C GLY A 159 1.44 -1.48 33.50
N ALA A 160 1.47 -1.23 32.19
CA ALA A 160 0.45 -1.77 31.28
C ALA A 160 0.79 -3.21 30.85
N LEU A 161 2.04 -3.45 30.45
CA LEU A 161 2.49 -4.70 29.85
C LEU A 161 3.67 -5.30 30.63
N PHE A 162 3.51 -6.53 31.08
CA PHE A 162 4.60 -7.38 31.58
C PHE A 162 4.80 -8.56 30.62
N VAL A 163 5.88 -8.48 29.83
CA VAL A 163 5.99 -9.24 28.57
C VAL A 163 7.00 -10.39 28.70
N GLY A 164 6.56 -11.62 28.43
CA GLY A 164 7.42 -12.82 28.37
C GLY A 164 7.71 -13.34 26.95
N GLY A 165 6.79 -13.15 26.01
CA GLY A 165 6.91 -13.56 24.60
C GLY A 165 7.07 -12.38 23.64
N GLY A 166 7.05 -12.65 22.33
CA GLY A 166 7.08 -11.60 21.31
C GLY A 166 5.81 -10.77 21.29
N THR A 167 5.93 -9.44 21.35
CA THR A 167 4.78 -8.53 21.41
C THR A 167 4.80 -7.53 20.25
N ASN A 168 3.66 -7.33 19.60
CA ASN A 168 3.48 -6.36 18.52
C ASN A 168 2.34 -5.39 18.84
N LEU A 169 2.63 -4.09 18.80
CA LEU A 169 1.70 -3.01 19.07
C LEU A 169 1.53 -2.17 17.80
N ALA A 170 0.34 -2.21 17.18
CA ALA A 170 0.03 -1.47 15.98
C ALA A 170 -1.07 -0.43 16.25
N ASN A 171 -0.74 0.85 16.18
CA ASN A 171 -1.65 1.94 16.55
C ASN A 171 -2.22 1.73 17.97
N VAL A 172 -1.33 1.53 18.94
CA VAL A 172 -1.67 1.32 20.35
C VAL A 172 -1.07 2.43 21.19
N SER A 173 -1.90 3.07 22.01
CA SER A 173 -1.44 4.09 22.95
C SER A 173 -1.40 3.54 24.37
N ILE A 174 -0.35 3.85 25.13
CA ILE A 174 -0.23 3.50 26.55
C ILE A 174 -0.18 4.77 27.39
N LEU A 175 -1.22 5.00 28.18
CA LEU A 175 -1.46 6.25 28.87
C LEU A 175 -1.43 6.06 30.39
N ASN A 176 -0.76 6.96 31.09
CA ASN A 176 -0.83 7.12 32.55
C ASN A 176 -0.59 5.83 33.35
N SER A 177 0.25 4.93 32.86
CA SER A 177 0.56 3.68 33.55
C SER A 177 1.72 3.86 34.54
N SER A 178 1.74 3.07 35.62
CA SER A 178 2.78 3.16 36.64
C SER A 178 3.29 1.80 37.13
N ALA A 179 4.59 1.73 37.42
CA ALA A 179 5.27 0.53 37.92
C ALA A 179 6.56 0.89 38.67
N GLN A 180 7.18 -0.09 39.35
CA GLN A 180 8.53 0.07 39.92
C GLN A 180 9.63 0.02 38.84
N ALA A 181 9.38 -0.74 37.77
CA ALA A 181 10.22 -0.74 36.58
C ALA A 181 9.35 -0.96 35.34
N GLY A 182 9.61 -0.22 34.25
CA GLY A 182 8.83 -0.34 33.03
C GLY A 182 7.42 0.23 33.18
N GLY A 183 7.32 1.55 33.35
CA GLY A 183 6.06 2.25 33.65
C GLY A 183 4.96 1.95 32.64
N ALA A 184 5.29 1.90 31.35
CA ALA A 184 4.40 1.35 30.32
C ALA A 184 4.68 -0.15 30.11
N ILE A 185 5.93 -0.50 29.80
CA ILE A 185 6.31 -1.83 29.31
C ILE A 185 7.50 -2.37 30.10
N TYR A 186 7.43 -3.63 30.51
CA TYR A 186 8.58 -4.36 31.00
C TYR A 186 8.80 -5.66 30.22
N LEU A 187 10.00 -5.85 29.66
CA LEU A 187 10.39 -7.07 28.97
C LEU A 187 11.11 -8.02 29.92
N ASN A 188 10.54 -9.21 30.12
CA ASN A 188 11.07 -10.26 30.97
C ASN A 188 11.36 -11.48 30.13
N ASP A 189 12.34 -12.30 30.53
CA ASP A 189 12.65 -13.58 29.89
C ASP A 189 13.40 -13.49 28.55
N ALA A 190 14.00 -14.62 28.15
CA ALA A 190 14.90 -14.77 27.02
C ALA A 190 14.26 -14.50 25.64
N ASN A 191 12.95 -14.77 25.52
CA ASN A 191 12.22 -14.68 24.25
C ASN A 191 11.39 -13.40 24.10
N SER A 192 11.42 -12.49 25.08
CA SER A 192 10.64 -11.26 24.98
C SER A 192 11.22 -10.30 23.94
N SER A 193 10.33 -9.78 23.11
CA SER A 193 10.64 -8.75 22.12
C SER A 193 9.44 -7.81 21.99
N ILE A 194 9.68 -6.62 21.47
CA ILE A 194 8.63 -5.63 21.27
C ILE A 194 8.81 -4.93 19.93
N THR A 195 7.71 -4.86 19.18
CA THR A 195 7.56 -4.01 18.01
C THR A 195 6.43 -3.03 18.28
N VAL A 196 6.68 -1.73 18.12
CA VAL A 196 5.67 -0.68 18.24
C VAL A 196 5.67 0.14 16.95
N ARG A 197 4.48 0.28 16.36
CA ARG A 197 4.25 1.09 15.17
C ARG A 197 3.02 1.96 15.37
N GLY A 198 3.21 3.27 15.45
CA GLY A 198 2.11 4.21 15.75
C GLY A 198 1.74 4.24 17.23
N GLY A 199 0.81 5.13 17.57
CA GLY A 199 0.31 5.35 18.93
C GLY A 199 1.14 6.31 19.78
N GLU A 200 0.60 6.65 20.95
CA GLU A 200 1.25 7.51 21.95
C GLU A 200 1.56 6.74 23.23
N ILE A 201 2.79 6.84 23.72
CA ILE A 201 3.17 6.42 25.07
C ILE A 201 3.30 7.68 25.90
N ARG A 202 2.32 7.93 26.76
CA ARG A 202 2.14 9.21 27.45
C ARG A 202 1.95 9.08 28.96
N GLY A 203 2.60 9.97 29.71
CA GLY A 203 2.30 10.15 31.13
C GLY A 203 2.67 8.97 32.03
N ASN A 204 3.44 8.01 31.53
CA ASN A 204 3.78 6.79 32.27
C ASN A 204 4.89 7.06 33.29
N LYS A 205 4.88 6.36 34.42
CA LYS A 205 5.78 6.63 35.55
C LYS A 205 6.44 5.36 36.07
N ALA A 206 7.76 5.40 36.20
CA ALA A 206 8.52 4.43 36.98
C ALA A 206 9.85 5.07 37.43
N PRO A 207 10.40 4.66 38.58
CA PRO A 207 11.77 5.00 38.96
C PRO A 207 12.79 4.50 37.92
N LEU A 208 12.59 3.30 37.36
CA LEU A 208 13.46 2.72 36.34
C LEU A 208 12.68 2.47 35.04
N GLY A 209 13.00 3.21 33.98
CA GLY A 209 12.36 3.06 32.68
C GLY A 209 10.86 3.40 32.73
N SER A 210 10.52 4.69 32.81
CA SER A 210 9.13 5.16 32.80
C SER A 210 8.36 4.75 31.55
N ILE A 211 9.05 4.58 30.42
CA ILE A 211 8.52 4.04 29.17
C ILE A 211 8.76 2.53 29.14
N LEU A 212 10.03 2.11 29.16
CA LEU A 212 10.40 0.72 28.98
C LEU A 212 11.59 0.34 29.85
N ALA A 213 11.49 -0.82 30.51
CA ALA A 213 12.59 -1.48 31.18
C ALA A 213 12.63 -2.98 30.85
N MET A 214 13.70 -3.68 31.24
CA MET A 214 13.86 -5.10 30.97
C MET A 214 14.75 -5.81 31.98
N SER A 215 14.64 -7.15 32.06
CA SER A 215 15.65 -7.97 32.74
C SER A 215 16.96 -7.97 31.95
N CYS A 216 18.11 -8.05 32.59
CA CYS A 216 19.41 -7.93 31.90
C CYS A 216 20.03 -9.29 31.57
N MET A 217 19.79 -10.27 32.44
CA MET A 217 20.27 -11.63 32.29
C MET A 217 19.15 -12.60 32.63
N ASP A 218 19.03 -13.65 31.82
CA ASP A 218 18.16 -14.79 32.05
C ASP A 218 19.04 -16.04 31.91
N ASN A 219 18.89 -17.02 32.79
CA ASN A 219 19.72 -18.24 32.82
C ASN A 219 21.25 -17.99 32.86
N LEU A 220 21.69 -16.94 33.58
CA LEU A 220 23.09 -16.54 33.73
C LEU A 220 23.77 -15.99 32.46
N GLU A 221 23.03 -15.79 31.38
CA GLU A 221 23.52 -15.20 30.14
C GLU A 221 22.88 -13.84 29.86
N TYR A 222 23.54 -13.00 29.07
CA TYR A 222 22.93 -11.76 28.60
C TYR A 222 21.74 -12.05 27.69
N THR A 223 20.59 -11.49 28.05
CA THR A 223 19.37 -11.75 27.28
C THR A 223 19.39 -11.01 25.95
N THR A 224 19.27 -11.76 24.85
CA THR A 224 19.16 -11.18 23.51
C THR A 224 17.73 -10.74 23.25
N ARG A 225 17.52 -9.46 22.90
CA ARG A 225 16.19 -8.92 22.60
C ARG A 225 16.16 -8.08 21.35
N LYS A 226 15.02 -8.09 20.68
CA LYS A 226 14.72 -7.16 19.58
C LYS A 226 13.67 -6.14 20.03
N ILE A 227 13.99 -4.87 19.89
CA ILE A 227 13.11 -3.74 20.21
C ILE A 227 13.05 -2.83 18.99
N ASP A 228 11.90 -2.78 18.33
CA ASP A 228 11.66 -1.92 17.17
C ASP A 228 10.54 -0.93 17.49
N LEU A 229 10.86 0.36 17.54
CA LEU A 229 9.93 1.45 17.85
C LEU A 229 9.88 2.39 16.64
N SER A 230 8.71 2.56 16.04
CA SER A 230 8.56 3.35 14.82
C SER A 230 7.29 4.18 14.83
N ALA A 231 7.34 5.38 14.22
CA ALA A 231 6.17 6.24 14.07
C ALA A 231 5.39 6.48 15.39
N THR A 232 6.08 6.46 16.54
CA THR A 232 5.47 6.51 17.88
C THR A 232 5.80 7.84 18.54
N THR A 233 4.87 8.37 19.35
CA THR A 233 5.14 9.55 20.18
C THR A 233 5.38 9.15 21.63
N PHE A 234 6.51 9.56 22.21
CA PHE A 234 6.83 9.42 23.63
C PHE A 234 6.75 10.80 24.29
N ILE A 235 5.70 11.03 25.07
CA ILE A 235 5.39 12.36 25.57
C ILE A 235 5.09 12.37 27.07
N GLU A 236 5.69 13.31 27.79
CA GLU A 236 5.38 13.55 29.23
C GLU A 236 5.57 12.31 30.13
N ASN A 237 6.46 11.37 29.76
CA ASN A 237 6.74 10.22 30.60
C ASN A 237 7.80 10.55 31.66
N GLY A 238 7.69 9.90 32.81
CA GLY A 238 8.62 10.00 33.93
C GLY A 238 8.31 11.15 34.89
N SER A 239 9.27 11.40 35.78
CA SER A 239 9.21 12.38 36.86
C SER A 239 10.62 12.70 37.35
N ASN A 240 10.76 13.63 38.29
CA ASN A 240 12.06 13.94 38.91
C ASN A 240 12.68 12.75 39.68
N ASP A 241 11.87 11.76 40.05
CA ASP A 241 12.31 10.53 40.72
C ASP A 241 12.74 9.43 39.72
N SER A 242 12.44 9.61 38.44
CA SER A 242 12.80 8.66 37.39
C SER A 242 14.29 8.74 37.06
N GLN A 243 14.98 7.61 37.13
CA GLN A 243 16.37 7.48 36.66
C GLN A 243 16.45 7.32 35.15
N SER A 244 15.38 6.82 34.51
CA SER A 244 15.31 6.82 33.05
C SER A 244 13.93 6.72 32.43
N GLY A 245 13.83 7.14 31.17
CA GLY A 245 12.68 6.84 30.29
C GLY A 245 12.75 5.43 29.72
N PHE A 246 13.85 5.13 29.03
CA PHE A 246 14.21 3.79 28.56
C PHE A 246 15.38 3.26 29.40
N ALA A 247 15.23 2.06 29.95
CA ALA A 247 16.27 1.35 30.68
C ALA A 247 16.69 0.09 29.92
N PHE A 248 17.67 0.23 29.02
CA PHE A 248 18.22 -0.90 28.27
C PHE A 248 19.33 -1.60 29.07
N CYS A 249 19.36 -2.93 28.99
CA CYS A 249 20.43 -3.79 29.50
C CYS A 249 20.38 -5.17 28.83
N GLY A 250 21.37 -6.03 29.08
CA GLY A 250 21.45 -7.32 28.39
C GLY A 250 22.14 -7.22 27.03
N GLN A 251 21.63 -7.94 26.03
CA GLN A 251 22.09 -7.88 24.64
C GLN A 251 20.97 -7.40 23.69
N PRO A 252 20.45 -6.17 23.84
CA PRO A 252 19.37 -5.69 23.00
C PRO A 252 19.87 -5.20 21.63
N THR A 253 19.06 -5.46 20.59
CA THR A 253 19.07 -4.74 19.31
C THR A 253 17.90 -3.77 19.32
N VAL A 254 18.20 -2.47 19.37
CA VAL A 254 17.20 -1.41 19.50
C VAL A 254 17.18 -0.54 18.25
N ASN A 255 16.01 -0.43 17.60
CA ASN A 255 15.76 0.51 16.51
C ASN A 255 14.66 1.49 16.92
N ILE A 256 14.93 2.79 16.86
CA ILE A 256 13.95 3.85 17.08
C ILE A 256 13.95 4.76 15.85
N ASN A 257 12.87 4.73 15.09
CA ASN A 257 12.79 5.38 13.78
C ASN A 257 11.56 6.29 13.65
N SER A 258 11.74 7.51 13.12
CA SER A 258 10.63 8.42 12.83
C SER A 258 9.71 8.66 14.03
N THR A 259 10.30 8.91 15.21
CA THR A 259 9.58 9.12 16.47
C THR A 259 9.74 10.53 17.02
N THR A 260 8.73 11.01 17.74
CA THR A 260 8.82 12.24 18.53
C THR A 260 8.98 11.88 20.02
N MET A 261 10.01 12.40 20.67
CA MET A 261 10.23 12.31 22.11
C MET A 261 10.25 13.71 22.73
N THR A 262 9.22 14.07 23.50
CA THR A 262 9.09 15.43 24.01
C THR A 262 8.46 15.54 25.38
N GLY A 263 8.88 16.50 26.20
CA GLY A 263 8.33 16.71 27.54
C GLY A 263 8.61 15.59 28.53
N ASN A 264 9.45 14.60 28.19
CA ASN A 264 9.77 13.51 29.12
C ASN A 264 10.73 14.03 30.21
N ILE A 265 10.58 13.47 31.41
CA ILE A 265 11.28 13.93 32.61
C ILE A 265 12.03 12.74 33.25
N ALA A 266 13.30 12.98 33.56
CA ALA A 266 14.10 12.16 34.45
C ALA A 266 14.84 13.08 35.43
N ASN A 267 15.44 12.49 36.45
CA ASN A 267 16.24 13.21 37.43
C ASN A 267 17.32 14.06 36.76
N THR A 268 17.40 15.35 37.07
CA THR A 268 18.34 16.28 36.42
C THR A 268 19.79 16.11 36.88
N ALA A 269 20.01 15.45 38.01
CA ALA A 269 21.35 15.21 38.56
C ALA A 269 21.94 13.85 38.11
N SER A 270 21.12 12.83 37.86
CA SER A 270 21.58 11.47 37.56
C SER A 270 20.81 10.72 36.48
N GLY A 271 19.66 11.25 36.04
CA GLY A 271 18.72 10.54 35.17
C GLY A 271 18.97 10.77 33.68
N SER A 272 18.58 9.81 32.85
CA SER A 272 18.70 9.90 31.39
C SER A 272 17.43 9.44 30.66
N ILE A 273 17.03 10.12 29.59
CA ILE A 273 15.82 9.70 28.85
C ILE A 273 16.05 8.33 28.19
N ILE A 274 17.19 8.13 27.54
CA ILE A 274 17.64 6.87 26.95
C ILE A 274 18.90 6.43 27.68
N ARG A 275 18.78 5.37 28.48
CA ARG A 275 19.92 4.77 29.15
C ARG A 275 20.43 3.56 28.37
N PHE A 276 21.59 3.71 27.75
CA PHE A 276 22.26 2.67 26.97
C PHE A 276 23.76 2.57 27.37
N SER A 277 24.03 2.22 28.62
CA SER A 277 25.38 2.07 29.18
C SER A 277 25.53 0.82 30.06
N SER A 278 26.77 0.43 30.38
CA SER A 278 27.07 -0.77 31.19
C SER A 278 26.97 -0.55 32.70
N THR A 279 26.91 0.70 33.16
CA THR A 279 26.71 1.06 34.58
C THR A 279 25.25 0.81 34.99
N ALA A 280 24.98 -0.39 35.51
CA ALA A 280 23.69 -0.73 36.10
C ALA A 280 23.38 0.17 37.31
N VAL A 281 22.09 0.49 37.57
CA VAL A 281 21.69 1.22 38.79
C VAL A 281 22.07 0.43 40.06
N ASN A 282 22.18 -0.91 39.93
CA ASN A 282 22.36 -1.84 41.04
C ASN A 282 23.58 -2.79 40.88
N GLY A 283 24.59 -2.42 40.08
CA GLY A 283 25.88 -3.13 40.03
C GLY A 283 25.94 -4.50 39.33
N SER A 284 24.87 -5.01 38.71
CA SER A 284 24.90 -6.24 37.88
C SER A 284 24.01 -6.11 36.64
N GLY A 285 24.40 -6.76 35.53
CA GLY A 285 23.62 -6.82 34.28
C GLY A 285 23.71 -5.56 33.39
N GLY A 286 24.91 -5.12 33.01
CA GLY A 286 25.11 -4.04 32.04
C GLY A 286 24.72 -4.41 30.60
N ILE A 287 25.16 -3.61 29.64
CA ILE A 287 25.00 -3.88 28.20
C ILE A 287 26.14 -4.77 27.68
N SER A 288 25.79 -5.79 26.88
CA SER A 288 26.71 -6.67 26.16
C SER A 288 27.38 -5.96 24.99
N THR A 289 28.60 -6.36 24.62
CA THR A 289 29.32 -5.84 23.44
C THR A 289 28.60 -6.10 22.12
N ALA A 290 27.76 -7.14 22.04
CA ALA A 290 26.98 -7.47 20.85
C ALA A 290 25.64 -6.71 20.76
N SER A 291 25.37 -5.79 21.69
CA SER A 291 24.17 -4.94 21.63
C SER A 291 24.29 -3.85 20.57
N SER A 292 23.16 -3.31 20.14
CA SER A 292 23.13 -2.16 19.23
C SER A 292 21.95 -1.21 19.52
N LEU A 293 22.18 0.08 19.28
CA LEU A 293 21.17 1.13 19.30
C LEU A 293 21.21 1.91 17.98
N LYS A 294 20.08 2.03 17.32
CA LYS A 294 19.88 2.87 16.16
C LYS A 294 18.79 3.91 16.45
N LEU A 295 19.16 5.18 16.33
CA LEU A 295 18.22 6.31 16.29
C LEU A 295 18.23 6.87 14.87
N LEU A 296 17.14 6.74 14.13
CA LEU A 296 17.01 7.25 12.76
C LEU A 296 15.83 8.21 12.63
N SER A 297 16.06 9.43 12.13
CA SER A 297 14.99 10.37 11.82
C SER A 297 14.08 10.68 13.02
N ASN A 298 14.63 10.92 14.23
CA ASN A 298 13.80 11.22 15.41
C ASN A 298 13.81 12.72 15.77
N THR A 299 12.72 13.20 16.37
CA THR A 299 12.64 14.54 16.97
C THR A 299 12.65 14.42 18.50
N ILE A 300 13.80 14.69 19.14
CA ILE A 300 14.01 14.54 20.59
C ILE A 300 14.28 15.92 21.21
N VAL A 301 13.22 16.56 21.70
CA VAL A 301 13.22 17.99 22.08
C VAL A 301 12.38 18.25 23.34
N ARG A 302 12.71 19.30 24.10
CA ARG A 302 11.96 19.73 25.30
C ARG A 302 11.85 18.66 26.40
N ASN A 303 12.83 17.77 26.51
CA ASN A 303 12.93 16.83 27.63
C ASN A 303 13.79 17.43 28.75
N THR A 304 13.60 16.95 29.97
CA THR A 304 14.31 17.42 31.17
C THR A 304 14.99 16.23 31.86
N ALA A 305 16.32 16.24 31.95
CA ALA A 305 17.13 15.15 32.53
C ALA A 305 18.58 15.61 32.77
N GLN A 306 19.46 14.73 33.24
CA GLN A 306 20.91 14.99 33.14
C GLN A 306 21.37 14.87 31.69
N SER A 307 20.89 13.85 30.97
CA SER A 307 21.18 13.63 29.55
C SER A 307 20.02 13.00 28.80
N ILE A 308 20.01 13.18 27.48
CA ILE A 308 19.10 12.46 26.60
C ILE A 308 19.61 11.04 26.39
N LEU A 309 20.84 10.88 25.89
CA LEU A 309 21.49 9.58 25.75
C LEU A 309 22.62 9.43 26.78
N ALA A 310 22.48 8.49 27.72
CA ALA A 310 23.61 8.01 28.51
C ALA A 310 24.24 6.80 27.80
N TYR A 311 25.53 6.89 27.48
CA TYR A 311 26.23 5.86 26.70
C TYR A 311 27.66 5.63 27.17
N ASN A 312 28.27 4.55 26.68
CA ASN A 312 29.67 4.25 26.92
C ASN A 312 30.39 3.65 25.70
N ARG A 313 31.60 3.10 25.90
CA ARG A 313 32.40 2.52 24.81
C ARG A 313 31.92 1.15 24.31
N ILE A 314 30.99 0.52 25.03
CA ILE A 314 30.46 -0.81 24.71
C ILE A 314 29.30 -0.65 23.72
N ALA A 315 29.10 -1.68 22.87
CA ALA A 315 28.02 -1.77 21.90
C ALA A 315 28.04 -0.69 20.81
N GLU A 316 27.37 -0.96 19.69
CA GLU A 316 27.27 -0.02 18.58
C GLU A 316 26.12 0.96 18.78
N LYS A 317 26.35 2.26 18.54
CA LYS A 317 25.32 3.31 18.56
C LYS A 317 25.35 4.08 17.25
N ASN A 318 24.27 4.04 16.47
CA ASN A 318 24.11 4.77 15.22
C ASN A 318 23.02 5.83 15.36
N LEU A 319 23.39 7.10 15.25
CA LEU A 319 22.48 8.22 15.33
C LEU A 319 22.47 8.94 13.99
N ASN A 320 21.40 8.85 13.21
CA ASN A 320 21.31 9.52 11.91
C ASN A 320 20.02 10.31 11.76
N PHE A 321 20.07 11.51 11.16
CA PHE A 321 18.89 12.35 10.87
C PHE A 321 18.05 12.73 12.10
N ASN A 322 18.62 12.73 13.31
CA ASN A 322 17.88 13.07 14.52
C ASN A 322 18.04 14.56 14.85
N ILE A 323 16.99 15.15 15.41
CA ILE A 323 17.09 16.38 16.19
C ILE A 323 17.27 15.96 17.65
N ILE A 324 18.42 16.26 18.24
CA ILE A 324 18.69 16.03 19.66
C ILE A 324 19.19 17.34 20.25
N GLY A 325 18.24 18.18 20.68
CA GLY A 325 18.53 19.53 21.15
C GLY A 325 17.30 20.21 21.72
N PHE A 326 17.44 21.46 22.18
CA PHE A 326 16.37 22.18 22.87
C PHE A 326 15.82 21.40 24.09
N ASN A 327 16.71 20.65 24.75
CA ASN A 327 16.41 19.88 25.94
C ASN A 327 17.07 20.55 27.14
N GLN A 328 16.45 20.46 28.31
CA GLN A 328 17.12 20.78 29.58
C GLN A 328 17.95 19.57 30.01
N ALA A 329 18.94 19.21 29.18
CA ALA A 329 19.80 18.03 29.32
C ALA A 329 20.92 18.08 28.27
N LYS A 330 22.04 17.39 28.54
CA LYS A 330 23.05 17.08 27.51
C LYS A 330 22.47 16.17 26.43
N ALA A 331 22.77 16.41 25.15
CA ALA A 331 22.32 15.55 24.05
C ALA A 331 22.84 14.11 24.20
N CYS A 332 24.10 13.96 24.62
CA CYS A 332 24.62 12.68 25.07
C CYS A 332 25.68 12.87 26.15
N ARG A 333 25.80 11.87 27.03
CA ARG A 333 26.75 11.85 28.14
C ARG A 333 27.49 10.53 28.17
N TYR A 334 28.82 10.60 28.23
CA TYR A 334 29.68 9.43 28.38
C TYR A 334 29.74 9.02 29.85
N THR A 335 29.56 7.73 30.15
CA THR A 335 29.45 7.24 31.53
C THR A 335 30.65 6.45 32.06
N ASP A 336 31.64 6.14 31.23
CA ASP A 336 32.73 5.20 31.55
C ASP A 336 34.07 5.92 31.80
N GLY A 337 34.09 6.91 32.70
CA GLY A 337 35.32 7.60 33.10
C GLY A 337 35.71 8.76 32.18
N ASP A 338 37.01 8.97 31.97
CA ASP A 338 37.55 10.12 31.24
C ASP A 338 37.45 9.95 29.72
N LEU A 339 36.59 10.76 29.10
CA LEU A 339 36.35 10.80 27.67
C LEU A 339 37.56 11.31 26.86
N SER A 340 38.39 12.15 27.45
CA SER A 340 39.51 12.81 26.75
C SER A 340 40.62 11.83 26.33
N ALA A 341 40.70 10.68 27.01
CA ALA A 341 41.65 9.62 26.72
C ALA A 341 41.20 8.67 25.58
N LEU A 342 40.00 8.86 25.03
CA LEU A 342 39.42 7.98 24.02
C LEU A 342 39.53 8.57 22.62
N GLU A 343 39.94 7.73 21.67
CA GLU A 343 39.86 8.08 20.25
C GLU A 343 38.47 7.77 19.68
N PHE A 344 37.87 6.65 20.07
CA PHE A 344 36.57 6.18 19.59
C PHE A 344 35.76 5.54 20.73
N SER A 345 34.43 5.58 20.62
CA SER A 345 33.50 5.03 21.64
C SER A 345 32.33 4.22 21.05
N ASN A 346 32.49 3.68 19.82
CA ASN A 346 31.45 2.94 19.10
C ASN A 346 30.13 3.72 18.95
N ILE A 347 30.24 5.04 18.79
CA ILE A 347 29.13 5.93 18.45
C ILE A 347 29.41 6.56 17.09
N PHE A 348 28.44 6.45 16.19
CA PHE A 348 28.50 6.93 14.82
C PHE A 348 27.35 7.90 14.60
N LEU A 349 27.64 9.08 14.05
CA LEU A 349 26.66 10.13 13.83
C LEU A 349 26.75 10.65 12.40
N ALA A 350 25.60 10.83 11.75
CA ALA A 350 25.51 11.50 10.45
C ALA A 350 24.21 12.30 10.32
N SER A 351 24.29 13.50 9.73
CA SER A 351 23.14 14.36 9.40
C SER A 351 22.22 14.65 10.60
N ASN A 352 22.74 14.77 11.83
CA ASN A 352 21.92 15.12 12.99
C ASN A 352 21.89 16.63 13.22
N ALA A 353 20.86 17.13 13.90
CA ALA A 353 20.84 18.47 14.47
C ALA A 353 21.18 18.40 15.96
N LEU A 354 22.33 18.97 16.35
CA LEU A 354 22.92 18.91 17.69
C LEU A 354 23.44 20.30 18.10
N ASN A 355 23.48 20.56 19.40
CA ASN A 355 24.29 21.66 19.93
C ASN A 355 25.68 21.11 20.28
N GLN A 356 26.77 21.56 19.65
CA GLN A 356 28.14 21.11 20.01
C GLN A 356 28.96 22.21 20.69
N ILE A 357 28.39 23.38 20.93
CA ILE A 357 29.08 24.54 21.51
C ILE A 357 28.71 24.74 22.99
N SER A 358 27.44 24.57 23.35
CA SER A 358 26.96 24.75 24.73
C SER A 358 27.29 23.55 25.62
N GLU A 359 28.09 23.74 26.66
CA GLU A 359 28.46 22.67 27.59
C GLU A 359 27.25 21.98 28.25
N ALA A 360 26.17 22.72 28.48
CA ALA A 360 24.96 22.21 29.14
C ALA A 360 24.13 21.28 28.24
N GLU A 361 24.21 21.46 26.92
CA GLU A 361 23.39 20.73 25.94
C GLU A 361 24.22 19.81 25.03
N LYS A 362 25.55 19.91 25.07
CA LYS A 362 26.40 19.20 24.12
C LYS A 362 26.27 17.68 24.18
N CYS A 363 26.59 17.04 23.06
CA CYS A 363 26.86 15.62 23.03
C CYS A 363 28.33 15.41 23.40
N GLU A 364 28.60 14.81 24.55
CA GLU A 364 29.97 14.43 24.93
C GLU A 364 30.48 13.36 23.95
N LEU A 365 31.46 13.68 23.10
CA LEU A 365 32.03 12.78 22.10
C LEU A 365 33.57 12.72 22.20
N PRO A 366 34.21 11.59 21.82
CA PRO A 366 35.66 11.55 21.62
C PRO A 366 36.12 12.54 20.56
N ALA A 367 37.30 13.13 20.72
CA ALA A 367 37.79 14.21 19.85
C ALA A 367 37.82 13.84 18.36
N LYS A 368 38.19 12.59 18.00
CA LYS A 368 38.17 12.14 16.59
C LYS A 368 36.75 12.01 16.04
N VAL A 369 35.81 11.54 16.86
CA VAL A 369 34.40 11.43 16.47
C VAL A 369 33.81 12.82 16.27
N GLU A 370 34.05 13.73 17.22
CA GLU A 370 33.61 15.12 17.13
C GLU A 370 34.16 15.80 15.87
N ALA A 371 35.45 15.65 15.56
CA ALA A 371 36.05 16.19 14.35
C ALA A 371 35.42 15.63 13.06
N GLY A 372 35.10 14.33 13.03
CA GLY A 372 34.53 13.67 11.87
C GLY A 372 33.09 14.08 11.53
N ILE A 373 32.33 14.59 12.51
CA ILE A 373 30.91 14.93 12.31
C ILE A 373 30.67 16.40 11.99
N LYS A 374 31.69 17.27 12.09
CA LYS A 374 31.57 18.73 11.94
C LYS A 374 30.97 19.16 10.59
N SER A 375 31.30 18.46 9.50
CA SER A 375 30.82 18.79 8.15
C SER A 375 29.43 18.23 7.83
N ASN A 376 28.89 17.36 8.69
CA ASN A 376 27.64 16.64 8.45
C ASN A 376 26.69 16.67 9.66
N THR A 377 26.84 17.66 10.53
CA THR A 377 25.94 17.92 11.66
C THR A 377 25.41 19.32 11.54
N PHE A 378 24.11 19.48 11.68
CA PHE A 378 23.46 20.78 11.73
C PHE A 378 23.62 21.37 13.14
N GLU A 379 24.34 22.48 13.26
CA GLU A 379 24.63 23.12 14.55
C GLU A 379 23.44 23.96 15.04
N LEU A 380 22.97 23.66 16.25
CA LEU A 380 21.82 24.32 16.89
C LEU A 380 22.20 25.57 17.69
N ASN A 381 23.47 25.78 18.02
CA ASN A 381 23.90 26.93 18.81
C ASN A 381 23.43 28.27 18.24
N GLY A 382 22.88 29.13 19.11
CA GLY A 382 22.34 30.45 18.73
C GLY A 382 21.01 30.41 17.98
N ARG A 383 20.43 29.23 17.73
CA ARG A 383 19.11 29.07 17.11
C ARG A 383 18.04 28.88 18.17
N SER A 384 16.85 29.40 17.91
CA SER A 384 15.69 29.17 18.77
C SER A 384 14.91 27.94 18.31
N PHE A 385 14.25 27.25 19.25
CA PHE A 385 13.34 26.16 18.93
C PHE A 385 12.30 26.59 17.89
N ASP A 386 11.65 27.73 18.13
CA ASP A 386 10.56 28.22 17.28
C ASP A 386 11.05 28.73 15.91
N SER A 387 12.35 28.93 15.70
CA SER A 387 12.88 29.23 14.35
C SER A 387 13.00 27.98 13.47
N LEU A 388 13.08 26.78 14.04
CA LEU A 388 13.33 25.54 13.30
C LEU A 388 12.13 24.59 13.28
N LEU A 389 11.31 24.60 14.33
CA LEU A 389 10.19 23.68 14.49
C LEU A 389 8.87 24.42 14.70
N SER A 390 7.76 23.79 14.29
CA SER A 390 6.40 24.19 14.65
C SER A 390 6.17 24.13 16.17
N THR A 391 5.04 24.63 16.65
CA THR A 391 4.56 24.21 17.97
C THR A 391 4.19 22.72 17.93
N LEU A 392 4.06 22.09 19.11
CA LEU A 392 3.62 20.71 19.19
C LEU A 392 2.19 20.62 18.64
N GLN A 393 2.04 19.84 17.58
CA GLN A 393 0.74 19.61 16.96
C GLN A 393 -0.02 18.57 17.77
N ALA A 394 -1.28 18.82 18.06
CA ALA A 394 -2.14 17.86 18.73
C ALA A 394 -2.48 16.68 17.79
N PRO A 395 -2.82 15.50 18.32
CA PRO A 395 -3.33 14.38 17.54
C PRO A 395 -4.55 14.77 16.70
N GLN A 396 -4.42 14.75 15.38
CA GLN A 396 -5.48 15.07 14.43
C GLN A 396 -5.29 14.33 13.10
N ALA A 397 -6.26 14.45 12.18
CA ALA A 397 -6.27 13.70 10.93
C ALA A 397 -4.98 13.89 10.10
N HIS A 398 -4.46 15.13 10.00
CA HIS A 398 -3.24 15.43 9.24
C HIS A 398 -1.93 15.02 9.93
N THR A 399 -1.97 14.69 11.22
CA THR A 399 -0.81 14.16 11.95
C THR A 399 -0.86 12.64 12.12
N GLY A 400 -1.83 11.98 11.50
CA GLY A 400 -2.06 10.54 11.69
C GLY A 400 -2.53 10.21 13.09
N PHE A 401 -3.18 11.17 13.78
CA PHE A 401 -3.56 11.08 15.19
C PHE A 401 -2.37 10.88 16.15
N LEU A 402 -1.23 11.49 15.83
CA LEU A 402 -0.04 11.53 16.69
C LEU A 402 0.30 12.97 17.04
N ALA A 403 0.79 13.21 18.26
CA ALA A 403 1.43 14.47 18.58
C ALA A 403 2.86 14.51 18.01
N LEU A 404 3.19 15.55 17.26
CA LEU A 404 4.46 15.67 16.55
C LEU A 404 4.83 17.13 16.25
N TYR A 405 6.05 17.33 15.75
CA TYR A 405 6.53 18.62 15.26
C TYR A 405 6.81 18.55 13.76
N PHE A 406 6.65 19.68 13.07
CA PHE A 406 7.09 19.86 11.70
C PHE A 406 8.32 20.76 11.63
N PRO A 407 9.33 20.45 10.80
CA PRO A 407 10.36 21.42 10.48
C PRO A 407 9.76 22.62 9.74
N LYS A 408 10.35 23.79 10.00
CA LYS A 408 10.05 25.03 9.28
C LYS A 408 10.98 25.11 8.07
N ASP A 409 10.39 25.33 6.91
CA ASP A 409 11.12 25.56 5.65
C ASP A 409 11.27 27.07 5.46
N THR A 410 12.49 27.58 5.57
CA THR A 410 12.81 28.99 5.30
C THR A 410 13.47 29.17 3.93
N GLY A 411 13.62 28.10 3.15
CA GLY A 411 14.27 28.10 1.83
C GLY A 411 15.78 28.31 1.90
N THR A 412 16.40 28.14 3.07
CA THR A 412 17.84 28.40 3.30
C THR A 412 18.57 27.11 3.62
N ASP A 413 19.90 27.10 3.59
CA ASP A 413 20.72 25.99 4.13
C ASP A 413 20.78 26.01 5.67
N GLN A 414 20.05 26.92 6.30
CA GLN A 414 19.99 27.18 7.74
C GLN A 414 18.75 26.56 8.42
N ASP A 415 18.01 25.71 7.72
CA ASP A 415 16.87 24.97 8.26
C ASP A 415 17.14 23.44 8.25
N LEU A 416 16.15 22.68 8.71
CA LEU A 416 16.26 21.22 8.87
C LEU A 416 15.75 20.46 7.64
N VAL A 417 15.50 21.17 6.53
CA VAL A 417 14.75 20.68 5.37
C VAL A 417 15.71 20.45 4.20
N ASP A 418 15.55 19.32 3.49
CA ASP A 418 16.37 18.95 2.33
C ASP A 418 17.89 19.10 2.57
N VAL A 419 18.45 18.37 3.55
CA VAL A 419 19.88 18.53 3.93
C VAL A 419 20.88 17.87 2.96
N GLY A 420 20.46 17.57 1.73
CA GLY A 420 21.31 17.11 0.62
C GLY A 420 21.75 15.65 0.72
N THR A 421 21.15 14.85 1.60
CA THR A 421 21.48 13.44 1.82
C THR A 421 20.23 12.56 1.84
N LEU A 422 20.37 11.26 1.54
CA LEU A 422 19.23 10.38 1.18
C LEU A 422 19.00 9.18 2.13
N ASN A 423 19.74 9.09 3.24
CA ASN A 423 19.79 7.90 4.11
C ASN A 423 18.89 7.99 5.36
N CYS A 424 17.88 8.86 5.35
CA CYS A 424 16.84 8.92 6.39
C CYS A 424 15.91 7.69 6.33
N ASP A 425 14.99 7.59 7.29
CA ASP A 425 13.98 6.53 7.26
C ASP A 425 13.06 6.65 6.03
N ASN A 426 12.55 5.52 5.53
CA ASN A 426 11.73 5.53 4.31
C ASN A 426 10.35 6.18 4.52
N LEU A 427 9.83 6.12 5.76
CA LEU A 427 8.56 6.70 6.14
C LEU A 427 8.80 7.74 7.24
N ASP A 428 8.06 8.84 7.19
CA ASP A 428 7.98 9.78 8.29
C ASP A 428 7.02 9.27 9.39
N GLN A 429 6.91 10.01 10.49
CA GLN A 429 6.09 9.62 11.64
C GLN A 429 4.59 9.45 11.31
N ARG A 430 4.09 10.15 10.29
CA ARG A 430 2.69 10.05 9.83
C ARG A 430 2.48 8.84 8.90
N GLY A 431 3.56 8.19 8.47
CA GLY A 431 3.55 7.13 7.47
C GLY A 431 3.66 7.64 6.04
N ILE A 432 4.08 8.89 5.82
CA ILE A 432 4.33 9.44 4.48
C ILE A 432 5.68 8.97 4.00
N THR A 433 5.74 8.47 2.77
CA THR A 433 7.01 8.09 2.13
C THR A 433 7.88 9.32 1.92
N ARG A 434 9.10 9.29 2.46
CA ARG A 434 10.12 10.30 2.18
C ARG A 434 10.58 10.10 0.74
N LEU A 435 10.22 11.04 -0.13
CA LEU A 435 10.34 10.87 -1.57
C LEU A 435 11.55 11.61 -2.13
N GLN A 436 12.36 10.83 -2.85
CA GLN A 436 13.50 11.29 -3.63
C GLN A 436 13.01 11.60 -5.04
N SER A 437 12.48 12.80 -5.27
CA SER A 437 12.05 13.23 -6.61
C SER A 437 12.83 14.46 -7.07
N SER A 438 13.39 14.38 -8.28
CA SER A 438 13.78 15.56 -9.04
C SER A 438 12.57 16.07 -9.82
N ASN A 439 12.35 17.39 -9.83
CA ASN A 439 11.46 17.97 -10.83
C ASN A 439 12.11 17.79 -12.21
N ALA A 440 11.34 17.32 -13.19
CA ALA A 440 11.89 16.91 -14.49
C ALA A 440 12.33 18.09 -15.38
N ASP A 441 11.75 19.29 -15.20
CA ASP A 441 11.91 20.39 -16.17
C ASP A 441 12.63 21.63 -15.61
N ASN A 442 13.17 21.56 -14.40
CA ASN A 442 13.99 22.65 -13.86
C ASN A 442 15.19 22.15 -13.01
N PRO A 443 16.42 22.16 -13.55
CA PRO A 443 17.61 21.78 -12.78
C PRO A 443 17.94 22.73 -11.62
N SER A 444 17.29 23.90 -11.52
CA SER A 444 17.46 24.84 -10.40
C SER A 444 16.50 24.60 -9.23
N SER A 445 15.50 23.73 -9.37
CA SER A 445 14.71 23.32 -8.21
C SER A 445 15.50 22.29 -7.39
N ARG A 446 15.72 22.57 -6.10
CA ARG A 446 16.40 21.66 -5.17
C ARG A 446 15.76 20.27 -5.27
N GLN A 447 16.59 19.24 -5.47
CA GLN A 447 16.12 17.86 -5.38
C GLN A 447 15.59 17.62 -3.96
N ASN A 448 14.43 16.96 -3.83
CA ASN A 448 13.94 16.55 -2.52
C ASN A 448 14.96 15.56 -1.93
N SER A 449 15.47 15.90 -0.76
CA SER A 449 16.39 15.07 0.04
C SER A 449 15.87 15.00 1.46
N CYS A 450 16.48 14.19 2.30
CA CYS A 450 15.94 13.94 3.63
C CYS A 450 15.88 15.20 4.51
N ASP A 451 14.76 15.37 5.21
CA ASP A 451 14.67 16.29 6.35
C ASP A 451 15.27 15.66 7.62
N ILE A 452 15.85 16.48 8.50
CA ILE A 452 16.28 16.06 9.83
C ILE A 452 15.09 16.10 10.79
N GLY A 453 14.81 14.97 11.44
CA GLY A 453 13.70 14.82 12.39
C GLY A 453 12.67 13.77 11.97
N SER A 454 11.56 13.70 12.71
CA SER A 454 10.52 12.67 12.60
C SER A 454 9.54 12.85 11.44
N THR A 455 9.40 14.07 10.93
CA THR A 455 8.49 14.39 9.83
C THR A 455 9.27 14.83 8.59
N GLU A 456 8.62 14.70 7.43
CA GLU A 456 9.12 15.13 6.14
C GLU A 456 8.17 16.17 5.54
N ILE A 457 8.67 17.27 5.00
CA ILE A 457 7.86 18.27 4.31
C ILE A 457 7.56 17.79 2.90
N MET A 458 6.28 17.78 2.53
CA MET A 458 5.91 17.52 1.15
C MET A 458 6.04 18.78 0.30
N LYS A 459 6.74 18.65 -0.82
CA LYS A 459 6.88 19.71 -1.83
C LYS A 459 6.23 19.26 -3.12
N LEU A 460 5.51 20.19 -3.76
CA LEU A 460 4.91 19.94 -5.07
C LEU A 460 5.98 19.49 -6.06
N SER A 461 5.90 18.23 -6.47
CA SER A 461 6.81 17.65 -7.46
C SER A 461 6.01 16.82 -8.45
N VAL A 462 6.22 17.09 -9.73
CA VAL A 462 5.62 16.31 -10.81
C VAL A 462 6.68 15.54 -11.57
N ALA A 463 6.39 14.30 -11.89
CA ALA A 463 7.29 13.36 -12.53
C ALA A 463 6.92 13.14 -14.01
N ASN A 464 7.88 12.70 -14.81
CA ASN A 464 7.59 12.33 -16.19
C ASN A 464 6.61 11.13 -16.23
N LEU A 465 5.58 11.25 -17.07
CA LEU A 465 4.57 10.21 -17.28
C LEU A 465 4.83 9.48 -18.60
N GLY A 466 4.48 8.19 -18.65
CA GLY A 466 4.69 7.34 -19.81
C GLY A 466 3.49 6.46 -20.08
N GLN A 467 2.88 6.57 -21.26
CA GLN A 467 1.67 5.81 -21.60
C GLN A 467 1.55 5.52 -23.11
N THR A 468 0.87 4.44 -23.47
CA THR A 468 0.52 4.09 -24.85
C THR A 468 -1.01 4.11 -24.97
N ASN A 469 -1.56 4.42 -26.14
CA ASN A 469 -3.01 4.31 -26.34
C ASN A 469 -3.47 2.86 -26.16
N VAL A 470 -4.69 2.72 -25.67
CA VAL A 470 -5.35 1.43 -25.44
C VAL A 470 -6.70 1.43 -26.16
N SER A 471 -7.27 0.25 -26.37
CA SER A 471 -8.63 0.09 -26.88
C SER A 471 -9.64 0.88 -26.03
N VAL A 472 -10.31 1.87 -26.62
CA VAL A 472 -11.35 2.64 -25.93
C VAL A 472 -12.55 1.77 -25.57
N VAL A 473 -12.86 0.75 -26.38
CA VAL A 473 -13.92 -0.22 -26.12
C VAL A 473 -13.61 -1.02 -24.86
N ASP A 474 -12.38 -1.51 -24.72
CA ASP A 474 -11.97 -2.26 -23.52
C ASP A 474 -11.89 -1.37 -22.28
N LEU A 475 -11.49 -0.11 -22.45
CA LEU A 475 -11.47 0.87 -21.38
C LEU A 475 -12.88 1.13 -20.83
N LEU A 476 -13.84 1.41 -21.72
CA LEU A 476 -15.25 1.62 -21.36
C LEU A 476 -15.87 0.38 -20.75
N LYS A 477 -15.56 -0.81 -21.28
CA LYS A 477 -16.01 -2.09 -20.72
C LYS A 477 -15.50 -2.30 -19.29
N LYS A 478 -14.25 -1.94 -19.00
CA LYS A 478 -13.70 -1.98 -17.63
C LYS A 478 -14.44 -1.02 -16.70
N TYR A 479 -14.68 0.22 -17.13
CA TYR A 479 -15.45 1.16 -16.31
C TYR A 479 -16.89 0.70 -16.06
N GLN A 480 -17.53 0.11 -17.06
CA GLN A 480 -18.87 -0.48 -16.91
C GLN A 480 -18.86 -1.63 -15.90
N ALA A 481 -17.90 -2.54 -15.97
CA ALA A 481 -17.79 -3.66 -15.02
C ALA A 481 -17.62 -3.18 -13.57
N GLU A 482 -16.77 -2.16 -13.34
CA GLU A 482 -16.60 -1.55 -12.02
C GLU A 482 -17.89 -0.86 -11.55
N SER A 483 -18.54 -0.10 -12.43
CA SER A 483 -19.83 0.52 -12.15
C SER A 483 -20.90 -0.51 -11.75
N ASP A 484 -21.01 -1.61 -12.49
CA ASP A 484 -21.98 -2.68 -12.22
C ASP A 484 -21.68 -3.39 -10.89
N LEU A 485 -20.39 -3.60 -10.58
CA LEU A 485 -19.95 -4.12 -9.29
C LEU A 485 -20.45 -3.23 -8.15
N PHE A 486 -20.12 -1.93 -8.16
CA PHE A 486 -20.55 -1.02 -7.09
C PHE A 486 -22.07 -0.87 -7.01
N LYS A 487 -22.77 -0.89 -8.15
CA LYS A 487 -24.23 -0.90 -8.16
C LYS A 487 -24.79 -2.13 -7.44
N SER A 488 -24.29 -3.32 -7.74
CA SER A 488 -24.74 -4.56 -7.09
C SER A 488 -24.47 -4.55 -5.58
N LEU A 489 -23.34 -4.02 -5.13
CA LEU A 489 -23.03 -3.86 -3.70
C LEU A 489 -23.97 -2.87 -3.00
N ILE A 490 -24.41 -1.81 -3.68
CA ILE A 490 -25.38 -0.83 -3.13
C ILE A 490 -26.78 -1.46 -3.00
N GLU A 491 -27.16 -2.32 -3.94
CA GLU A 491 -28.47 -2.97 -3.99
C GLU A 491 -28.57 -4.21 -3.07
N ASP A 492 -27.43 -4.78 -2.65
CA ASP A 492 -27.38 -5.90 -1.71
C ASP A 492 -27.76 -5.47 -0.28
N LYS A 493 -28.82 -6.11 0.26
CA LYS A 493 -29.34 -5.86 1.61
C LYS A 493 -28.43 -6.33 2.74
N THR A 494 -27.44 -7.17 2.44
CA THR A 494 -26.46 -7.68 3.41
C THR A 494 -25.25 -6.75 3.55
N THR A 495 -25.11 -5.77 2.66
CA THR A 495 -24.03 -4.77 2.72
C THR A 495 -24.11 -3.98 4.01
N LYS A 496 -22.98 -3.89 4.72
CA LYS A 496 -22.88 -3.09 5.94
C LYS A 496 -23.16 -1.61 5.63
N PRO A 497 -24.06 -0.94 6.38
CA PRO A 497 -24.44 0.44 6.11
C PRO A 497 -23.27 1.42 6.03
N GLU A 498 -22.20 1.16 6.78
CA GLU A 498 -20.97 1.96 6.79
C GLU A 498 -20.28 2.05 5.41
N PHE A 499 -20.40 1.04 4.54
CA PHE A 499 -19.75 1.06 3.22
C PHE A 499 -20.56 1.77 2.13
N LEU A 500 -21.86 2.01 2.36
CA LEU A 500 -22.77 2.48 1.32
C LEU A 500 -22.38 3.86 0.75
N SER A 501 -21.89 4.77 1.60
CA SER A 501 -21.45 6.09 1.15
C SER A 501 -20.27 5.98 0.17
N PHE A 502 -19.27 5.16 0.51
CA PHE A 502 -18.12 4.90 -0.35
C PHE A 502 -18.53 4.27 -1.68
N TYR A 503 -19.39 3.24 -1.66
CA TYR A 503 -19.84 2.57 -2.88
C TYR A 503 -20.60 3.51 -3.82
N LYS A 504 -21.44 4.40 -3.30
CA LYS A 504 -22.13 5.42 -4.11
C LYS A 504 -21.15 6.36 -4.80
N ILE A 505 -20.13 6.83 -4.08
CA ILE A 505 -19.08 7.69 -4.64
C ILE A 505 -18.31 6.97 -5.75
N GLN A 506 -17.96 5.68 -5.58
CA GLN A 506 -17.28 4.92 -6.63
C GLN A 506 -18.19 4.68 -7.84
N TYR A 507 -19.47 4.35 -7.61
CA TYR A 507 -20.45 4.19 -8.68
C TYR A 507 -20.58 5.46 -9.53
N GLU A 508 -20.76 6.62 -8.90
CA GLU A 508 -20.84 7.93 -9.59
C GLU A 508 -19.54 8.26 -10.35
N LYS A 509 -18.38 7.95 -9.77
CA LYS A 509 -17.09 8.11 -10.44
C LYS A 509 -17.01 7.31 -11.73
N PHE A 510 -17.36 6.03 -11.71
CA PHE A 510 -17.30 5.18 -12.90
C PHE A 510 -18.35 5.55 -13.94
N GLN A 511 -19.56 5.94 -13.52
CA GLN A 511 -20.57 6.51 -14.42
C GLN A 511 -20.05 7.76 -15.15
N ASN A 512 -19.43 8.70 -14.41
CA ASN A 512 -18.83 9.88 -15.02
C ASN A 512 -17.69 9.51 -15.98
N LEU A 513 -16.83 8.55 -15.62
CA LEU A 513 -15.76 8.08 -16.51
C LEU A 513 -16.32 7.49 -17.81
N ILE A 514 -17.40 6.70 -17.77
CA ILE A 514 -18.04 6.16 -18.98
C ILE A 514 -18.55 7.30 -19.87
N THR A 515 -19.47 8.13 -19.34
CA THR A 515 -20.12 9.19 -20.13
C THR A 515 -19.14 10.19 -20.71
N GLN A 516 -18.16 10.62 -19.90
CA GLN A 516 -17.23 11.65 -20.33
C GLN A 516 -16.14 11.09 -21.26
N THR A 517 -15.72 9.84 -21.10
CA THR A 517 -14.75 9.19 -22.02
C THR A 517 -15.39 9.01 -23.39
N GLU A 518 -16.64 8.54 -23.43
CA GLU A 518 -17.40 8.40 -24.68
C GLU A 518 -17.54 9.73 -25.43
N ALA A 519 -17.81 10.82 -24.71
CA ALA A 519 -17.98 12.15 -25.29
C ALA A 519 -16.64 12.78 -25.74
N ALA A 520 -15.55 12.54 -25.01
CA ALA A 520 -14.28 13.20 -25.23
C ALA A 520 -13.33 12.47 -26.20
N GLN A 521 -13.55 11.17 -26.42
CA GLN A 521 -12.67 10.37 -27.27
C GLN A 521 -12.47 10.98 -28.67
N GLN A 522 -11.21 10.93 -29.11
CA GLN A 522 -10.74 11.18 -30.47
C GLN A 522 -10.17 9.88 -31.05
N TYR A 523 -9.59 9.95 -32.24
CA TYR A 523 -8.82 8.84 -32.79
C TYR A 523 -7.54 8.60 -31.97
N ARG A 524 -7.36 7.37 -31.49
CA ARG A 524 -6.25 6.86 -30.65
C ARG A 524 -5.95 7.71 -29.41
N THR A 525 -6.99 8.16 -28.73
CA THR A 525 -6.81 9.03 -27.56
C THR A 525 -6.14 8.31 -26.41
N ILE A 526 -5.18 8.99 -25.79
CA ILE A 526 -4.56 8.60 -24.53
C ILE A 526 -5.16 9.47 -23.43
N PHE A 527 -5.70 8.83 -22.42
CA PHE A 527 -6.29 9.45 -21.24
C PHE A 527 -5.29 9.37 -20.08
N ILE A 528 -4.78 10.52 -19.63
CA ILE A 528 -3.76 10.61 -18.58
C ILE A 528 -4.32 11.33 -17.36
N ASP A 529 -4.24 10.72 -16.18
CA ASP A 529 -4.50 11.40 -14.91
C ASP A 529 -3.21 12.13 -14.45
N PRO A 530 -3.17 13.48 -14.48
CA PRO A 530 -1.97 14.23 -14.13
C PRO A 530 -1.69 14.28 -12.62
N PHE A 531 -2.58 13.78 -11.78
CA PHE A 531 -2.41 13.77 -10.32
C PHE A 531 -1.79 12.46 -9.83
N LEU A 532 -1.81 11.41 -10.65
CA LEU A 532 -1.30 10.10 -10.29
C LEU A 532 0.24 10.07 -10.38
N ASN A 533 0.90 9.47 -9.39
CA ASN A 533 2.37 9.39 -9.24
C ASN A 533 3.11 10.71 -8.96
N ASN A 534 2.39 11.79 -8.62
CA ASN A 534 2.99 13.09 -8.30
C ASN A 534 2.85 13.40 -6.80
N LEU A 535 3.61 14.39 -6.33
CA LEU A 535 3.60 14.82 -4.94
C LEU A 535 2.80 16.12 -4.74
N PRO A 536 1.87 16.16 -3.78
CA PRO A 536 1.24 17.40 -3.37
C PRO A 536 2.19 18.32 -2.59
N ASP A 537 1.72 19.55 -2.38
CA ASP A 537 2.32 20.50 -1.44
C ASP A 537 1.58 20.45 -0.09
N GLU A 538 2.16 21.07 0.93
CA GLU A 538 1.50 21.29 2.21
C GLU A 538 1.12 22.76 2.42
N GLN A 539 -0.08 22.99 2.96
CA GLN A 539 -0.48 24.25 3.55
C GLN A 539 0.00 24.30 4.99
N VAL A 540 0.62 25.41 5.38
CA VAL A 540 1.06 25.67 6.75
C VAL A 540 0.07 26.60 7.43
N ASP A 541 -0.39 26.23 8.63
CA ASP A 541 -1.23 27.08 9.46
C ASP A 541 -0.41 27.99 10.40
N ALA A 542 -1.09 28.85 11.16
CA ALA A 542 -0.45 29.82 12.05
C ALA A 542 0.40 29.18 13.18
N THR A 543 0.14 27.93 13.55
CA THR A 543 0.89 27.18 14.56
C THR A 543 2.09 26.43 13.96
N GLY A 544 2.23 26.47 12.64
CA GLY A 544 3.18 25.64 11.90
C GLY A 544 2.67 24.22 11.66
N GLY A 545 1.40 23.95 11.94
CA GLY A 545 0.72 22.72 11.55
C GLY A 545 0.62 22.63 10.04
N ARG A 546 0.58 21.40 9.51
CA ARG A 546 0.65 21.14 8.08
C ARG A 546 -0.54 20.31 7.61
N GLN A 547 -1.14 20.74 6.52
CA GLN A 547 -2.24 20.05 5.85
C GLN A 547 -1.84 19.73 4.41
N ILE A 548 -1.92 18.45 4.02
CA ILE A 548 -1.60 18.03 2.67
C ILE A 548 -2.66 18.58 1.71
N ARG A 549 -2.22 19.35 0.73
CA ARG A 549 -3.07 19.82 -0.34
C ARG A 549 -3.10 18.76 -1.42
N HIS A 550 -3.97 17.78 -1.28
CA HIS A 550 -4.02 16.65 -2.21
C HIS A 550 -4.14 17.09 -3.67
N LEU A 551 -3.46 16.36 -4.54
CA LEU A 551 -3.46 16.59 -5.98
C LEU A 551 -4.85 16.31 -6.56
N THR A 552 -5.67 17.35 -6.61
CA THR A 552 -7.02 17.34 -7.13
C THR A 552 -7.29 18.61 -7.94
N VAL A 553 -8.35 18.57 -8.75
CA VAL A 553 -8.83 19.75 -9.49
C VAL A 553 -9.26 20.89 -8.58
N ASP A 554 -9.59 20.64 -7.32
CA ASP A 554 -9.99 21.68 -6.37
C ASP A 554 -8.77 22.44 -5.83
N ASN A 555 -7.64 21.75 -5.69
CA ASN A 555 -6.41 22.31 -5.15
C ASN A 555 -5.42 22.81 -6.21
N TYR A 556 -5.50 22.31 -7.45
CA TYR A 556 -4.52 22.62 -8.50
C TYR A 556 -5.18 22.96 -9.84
N ASN A 557 -4.57 23.91 -10.54
CA ASN A 557 -4.77 24.13 -11.98
C ASN A 557 -3.85 23.21 -12.77
N VAL A 558 -4.36 22.66 -13.86
CA VAL A 558 -3.59 21.87 -14.83
C VAL A 558 -3.46 22.69 -16.11
N SER A 559 -2.23 22.91 -16.56
CA SER A 559 -1.96 23.44 -17.91
C SER A 559 -1.14 22.44 -18.70
N VAL A 560 -1.37 22.41 -20.01
CA VAL A 560 -0.73 21.48 -20.94
C VAL A 560 -0.30 22.19 -22.21
N GLU A 561 0.82 21.75 -22.78
CA GLU A 561 1.40 22.26 -23.99
C GLU A 561 1.90 21.10 -24.86
N SER A 562 1.55 21.11 -26.14
CA SER A 562 2.04 20.13 -27.12
C SER A 562 3.48 20.43 -27.51
N GLN A 563 4.39 19.47 -27.38
CA GLN A 563 5.81 19.64 -27.69
C GLN A 563 6.18 19.04 -29.05
N GLY A 564 5.76 17.79 -29.33
CA GLY A 564 6.00 17.11 -30.62
C GLY A 564 6.70 15.75 -30.47
N VAL A 565 7.47 15.34 -31.47
CA VAL A 565 8.14 14.02 -31.51
C VAL A 565 9.62 14.16 -31.17
N GLY A 566 10.14 13.28 -30.32
CA GLY A 566 11.58 13.23 -30.06
C GLY A 566 11.93 12.33 -28.89
N LYS A 567 12.84 12.82 -28.03
CA LYS A 567 13.34 12.13 -26.83
C LYS A 567 13.70 13.13 -25.73
N LEU A 568 13.94 12.62 -24.52
CA LEU A 568 14.56 13.41 -23.46
C LEU A 568 16.09 13.25 -23.52
N ASP A 569 16.82 14.32 -23.24
CA ASP A 569 18.27 14.30 -23.10
C ASP A 569 18.74 13.80 -21.71
N SER A 570 20.05 13.84 -21.46
CA SER A 570 20.62 13.44 -20.16
C SER A 570 20.24 14.35 -19.00
N ALA A 571 19.80 15.58 -19.29
CA ALA A 571 19.32 16.54 -18.31
C ALA A 571 17.79 16.46 -18.10
N GLY A 572 17.10 15.56 -18.83
CA GLY A 572 15.65 15.41 -18.76
C GLY A 572 14.86 16.41 -19.61
N GLN A 573 15.53 17.19 -20.46
CA GLN A 573 14.89 18.17 -21.34
C GLN A 573 14.46 17.53 -22.66
N PHE A 574 13.34 17.99 -23.21
CA PHE A 574 12.85 17.53 -24.50
C PHE A 574 13.74 18.04 -25.66
N ILE A 575 14.18 17.10 -26.50
CA ILE A 575 14.83 17.37 -27.77
C ILE A 575 14.03 16.69 -28.87
N GLY A 576 13.45 17.48 -29.76
CA GLY A 576 12.60 16.97 -30.82
C GLY A 576 12.10 18.05 -31.78
N VAL A 577 11.12 17.67 -32.60
CA VAL A 577 10.49 18.54 -33.59
C VAL A 577 9.04 18.76 -33.23
N TYR A 578 8.61 20.02 -33.23
CA TYR A 578 7.22 20.39 -33.03
C TYR A 578 6.31 19.75 -34.08
N ASP A 579 5.20 19.17 -33.62
CA ASP A 579 4.21 18.54 -34.47
C ASP A 579 2.84 19.19 -34.24
N GLN A 580 2.36 19.94 -35.23
CA GLN A 580 1.07 20.62 -35.17
C GLN A 580 -0.13 19.66 -35.10
N ASN A 581 0.03 18.40 -35.54
CA ASN A 581 -1.02 17.40 -35.51
C ASN A 581 -1.14 16.73 -34.13
N LEU A 582 -0.13 16.85 -33.27
CA LEU A 582 -0.20 16.40 -31.89
C LEU A 582 -1.00 17.41 -31.05
N LYS A 583 -1.99 16.93 -30.31
CA LYS A 583 -2.81 17.74 -29.40
C LYS A 583 -2.74 17.20 -27.98
N CYS A 584 -2.58 18.13 -27.04
CA CYS A 584 -2.58 17.87 -25.61
C CYS A 584 -3.59 18.82 -24.98
N VAL A 585 -4.67 18.31 -24.40
CA VAL A 585 -5.78 19.13 -23.90
C VAL A 585 -6.19 18.67 -22.51
N TRP A 586 -6.30 19.60 -21.57
CA TRP A 586 -6.88 19.32 -20.26
C TRP A 586 -8.41 19.24 -20.36
N ASN A 587 -9.01 18.12 -19.97
CA ASN A 587 -10.45 17.97 -19.84
C ASN A 587 -10.86 17.99 -18.35
N PRO A 588 -11.43 19.10 -17.84
CA PRO A 588 -11.79 19.23 -16.42
C PRO A 588 -12.94 18.30 -16.00
N ALA A 589 -13.83 17.90 -16.91
CA ALA A 589 -14.95 17.00 -16.60
C ALA A 589 -14.48 15.55 -16.40
N LEU A 590 -13.49 15.12 -17.19
CA LEU A 590 -12.80 13.84 -17.00
C LEU A 590 -11.75 13.87 -15.89
N LYS A 591 -11.28 15.07 -15.53
CA LYS A 591 -10.09 15.27 -14.70
C LYS A 591 -8.85 14.58 -15.30
N GLN A 592 -8.75 14.59 -16.64
CA GLN A 592 -7.67 13.94 -17.39
C GLN A 592 -7.12 14.84 -18.48
N ILE A 593 -5.85 14.66 -18.79
CA ILE A 593 -5.22 15.19 -19.99
C ILE A 593 -5.51 14.21 -21.13
N LEU A 594 -6.00 14.74 -22.25
CA LEU A 594 -6.21 14.04 -23.49
C LEU A 594 -5.00 14.30 -24.39
N MET A 595 -4.34 13.23 -24.82
CA MET A 595 -3.27 13.29 -25.80
C MET A 595 -3.70 12.49 -27.03
N TYR A 596 -3.75 13.13 -28.19
CA TYR A 596 -4.21 12.52 -29.43
C TYR A 596 -3.59 13.20 -30.65
N ARG A 597 -3.75 12.58 -31.82
CA ARG A 597 -3.32 13.15 -33.10
C ARG A 597 -4.52 13.48 -33.96
N THR A 598 -4.41 14.54 -34.77
CA THR A 598 -5.41 14.89 -35.79
C THR A 598 -5.14 14.23 -37.14
N ASP A 599 -3.98 13.58 -37.29
CA ASP A 599 -3.64 12.71 -38.41
C ASP A 599 -3.60 11.24 -37.97
N ASP A 600 -3.42 10.35 -38.95
CA ASP A 600 -3.44 8.90 -38.79
C ASP A 600 -2.04 8.31 -38.54
N ARG A 601 -1.06 9.14 -38.13
CA ARG A 601 0.33 8.70 -38.04
C ARG A 601 0.58 7.92 -36.75
N LEU A 602 1.20 6.75 -36.87
CA LEU A 602 1.76 5.99 -35.74
C LEU A 602 3.08 6.59 -35.26
N THR A 603 3.40 6.40 -33.98
CA THR A 603 4.70 6.82 -33.45
C THR A 603 5.80 5.92 -34.02
N PRO A 604 6.85 6.47 -34.67
CA PRO A 604 7.96 5.69 -35.20
C PRO A 604 8.69 4.87 -34.13
N SER A 605 9.25 3.72 -34.52
CA SER A 605 10.05 2.89 -33.62
C SER A 605 11.26 3.65 -33.09
N GLY A 606 11.43 3.68 -31.77
CA GLY A 606 12.52 4.39 -31.07
C GLY A 606 12.18 5.82 -30.64
N ASP A 607 11.13 6.43 -31.20
CA ASP A 607 10.67 7.77 -30.84
C ASP A 607 9.50 7.75 -29.84
N LYS A 608 9.23 8.92 -29.26
CA LYS A 608 8.03 9.19 -28.46
C LYS A 608 7.44 10.55 -28.79
N GLU A 609 6.14 10.67 -28.59
CA GLU A 609 5.40 11.93 -28.65
C GLU A 609 5.39 12.57 -27.27
N PHE A 610 5.47 13.90 -27.20
CA PHE A 610 5.61 14.63 -25.94
C PHE A 610 4.59 15.75 -25.76
N CYS A 611 4.00 15.79 -24.57
CA CYS A 611 3.34 16.98 -24.02
C CYS A 611 4.12 17.46 -22.80
N LYS A 612 4.15 18.76 -22.54
CA LYS A 612 4.52 19.32 -21.24
C LYS A 612 3.26 19.57 -20.44
N TYR A 613 3.25 19.22 -19.16
CA TYR A 613 2.15 19.51 -18.26
C TYR A 613 2.67 20.20 -17.00
N THR A 614 1.85 21.09 -16.43
CA THR A 614 2.19 21.84 -15.23
C THR A 614 1.04 21.79 -14.24
N LEU A 615 1.35 21.46 -12.99
CA LEU A 615 0.44 21.63 -11.87
C LEU A 615 0.77 22.94 -11.15
N THR A 616 -0.24 23.77 -10.93
CA THR A 616 -0.11 25.05 -10.21
C THR A 616 -1.09 25.10 -9.06
N SER A 617 -0.62 25.35 -7.84
CA SER A 617 -1.47 25.41 -6.66
C SER A 617 -2.48 26.56 -6.74
N LYS A 618 -3.72 26.29 -6.33
CA LYS A 618 -4.79 27.29 -6.16
C LYS A 618 -4.76 27.81 -4.74
N ASN A 619 -5.10 29.09 -4.53
CA ASN A 619 -5.29 29.65 -3.18
C ASN A 619 -4.11 29.37 -2.23
N SER A 620 -2.86 29.41 -2.72
CA SER A 620 -1.66 29.30 -1.89
C SER A 620 -0.85 30.59 -1.99
N SER A 621 -0.13 30.91 -0.92
CA SER A 621 0.80 32.04 -0.88
C SER A 621 2.15 31.55 -0.34
N PRO A 622 3.22 31.55 -1.16
CA PRO A 622 3.23 31.85 -2.59
C PRO A 622 2.47 30.80 -3.43
N ILE A 623 2.13 31.16 -4.67
CA ILE A 623 1.67 30.20 -5.69
C ILE A 623 2.87 29.34 -6.08
N LYS A 624 2.69 28.00 -6.07
CA LYS A 624 3.73 27.03 -6.42
C LYS A 624 3.34 26.28 -7.68
N SER A 625 4.31 26.07 -8.56
CA SER A 625 4.11 25.34 -9.82
C SER A 625 5.23 24.33 -10.03
N SER A 626 4.91 23.19 -10.63
CA SER A 626 5.89 22.19 -11.05
C SER A 626 5.47 21.60 -12.40
N SER A 627 6.47 21.38 -13.28
CA SER A 627 6.27 20.94 -14.66
C SER A 627 7.06 19.66 -14.97
N ALA A 628 6.49 18.81 -15.81
CA ALA A 628 7.12 17.60 -16.34
C ALA A 628 6.56 17.25 -17.72
N TYR A 629 7.08 16.18 -18.30
CA TYR A 629 6.67 15.69 -19.62
C TYR A 629 5.77 14.46 -19.53
N ILE A 630 4.77 14.39 -20.40
CA ILE A 630 4.06 13.17 -20.77
C ILE A 630 4.72 12.66 -22.03
N SER A 631 5.24 11.44 -21.98
CA SER A 631 5.79 10.74 -23.14
C SER A 631 4.84 9.64 -23.56
N ALA A 632 4.55 9.56 -24.86
CA ALA A 632 3.56 8.64 -25.37
C ALA A 632 3.93 7.96 -26.69
N GLN A 633 3.23 6.86 -26.97
CA GLN A 633 3.28 6.16 -28.24
C GLN A 633 1.86 5.93 -28.74
N PHE A 634 1.60 6.29 -29.99
CA PHE A 634 0.40 5.94 -30.73
C PHE A 634 0.67 4.69 -31.55
N ILE A 635 0.00 3.61 -31.18
CA ILE A 635 -0.01 2.33 -31.89
C ILE A 635 -1.40 2.09 -32.48
N ASN A 636 -1.45 1.23 -33.49
CA ASN A 636 -2.72 0.72 -33.98
C ASN A 636 -3.32 -0.30 -33.00
N ILE A 637 -4.63 -0.20 -32.75
CA ILE A 637 -5.38 -1.19 -31.99
C ILE A 637 -6.07 -2.15 -32.95
N ALA A 638 -5.66 -3.41 -32.93
CA ALA A 638 -6.21 -4.44 -33.80
C ALA A 638 -7.75 -4.55 -33.73
N PRO A 639 -8.41 -4.95 -34.83
CA PRO A 639 -9.85 -5.15 -34.85
C PRO A 639 -10.23 -6.38 -34.03
N VAL A 640 -11.49 -6.46 -33.63
CA VAL A 640 -12.02 -7.57 -32.83
C VAL A 640 -13.05 -8.33 -33.63
N VAL A 641 -12.98 -9.67 -33.56
CA VAL A 641 -14.00 -10.58 -34.08
C VAL A 641 -14.62 -11.40 -32.94
N PRO A 642 -15.89 -11.82 -33.05
CA PRO A 642 -16.52 -12.69 -32.05
C PRO A 642 -15.72 -13.96 -31.81
N ALA A 643 -15.63 -14.39 -30.55
CA ALA A 643 -14.96 -15.64 -30.18
C ALA A 643 -15.62 -16.86 -30.86
N GLU A 644 -16.95 -16.86 -30.94
CA GLU A 644 -17.71 -17.88 -31.67
C GLU A 644 -18.80 -17.26 -32.55
N THR A 645 -18.95 -17.79 -33.76
CA THR A 645 -20.03 -17.46 -34.69
C THR A 645 -20.67 -18.76 -35.19
N ASN A 646 -22.00 -18.86 -35.13
CA ASN A 646 -22.71 -20.07 -35.50
C ASN A 646 -23.39 -19.89 -36.85
N PHE A 647 -23.14 -20.80 -37.79
CA PHE A 647 -23.90 -20.90 -39.04
C PHE A 647 -24.53 -22.27 -39.16
N VAL A 648 -25.72 -22.33 -39.74
CA VAL A 648 -26.45 -23.59 -39.96
C VAL A 648 -26.37 -23.94 -41.44
N ILE A 649 -25.90 -25.14 -41.74
CA ILE A 649 -25.90 -25.70 -43.10
C ILE A 649 -26.91 -26.84 -43.20
N GLN A 650 -27.76 -26.77 -44.21
CA GLN A 650 -28.79 -27.78 -44.41
C GLN A 650 -28.19 -29.08 -44.96
N HIS A 651 -28.52 -30.20 -44.35
CA HIS A 651 -28.17 -31.52 -44.85
C HIS A 651 -28.97 -31.86 -46.11
N GLY A 652 -28.29 -32.42 -47.12
CA GLY A 652 -28.89 -32.66 -48.44
C GLY A 652 -28.91 -31.41 -49.33
N GLY A 653 -28.90 -31.60 -50.64
CA GLY A 653 -28.81 -30.51 -51.62
C GLY A 653 -27.38 -29.99 -51.82
N ALA A 654 -27.24 -28.71 -52.18
CA ALA A 654 -25.94 -28.10 -52.54
C ALA A 654 -25.00 -27.84 -51.34
N GLN A 655 -25.49 -27.99 -50.10
CA GLN A 655 -24.74 -27.80 -48.85
C GLN A 655 -23.81 -26.58 -48.87
N LYS A 656 -24.40 -25.43 -49.22
CA LYS A 656 -23.70 -24.19 -49.50
C LYS A 656 -24.39 -23.05 -48.74
N ILE A 657 -23.63 -22.22 -48.03
CA ILE A 657 -24.16 -21.05 -47.30
C ILE A 657 -23.31 -19.81 -47.55
N SER A 658 -23.96 -18.65 -47.64
CA SER A 658 -23.23 -17.37 -47.63
C SER A 658 -22.98 -16.92 -46.19
N VAL A 659 -21.77 -16.46 -45.91
CA VAL A 659 -21.35 -15.97 -44.60
C VAL A 659 -20.89 -14.52 -44.71
N ASP A 660 -21.37 -13.68 -43.79
CA ASP A 660 -20.88 -12.31 -43.60
C ASP A 660 -20.13 -12.26 -42.27
N LEU A 661 -18.80 -12.35 -42.35
CA LEU A 661 -17.92 -12.38 -41.17
C LEU A 661 -17.50 -10.99 -40.71
N LEU A 662 -17.82 -9.93 -41.48
CA LEU A 662 -17.57 -8.54 -41.07
C LEU A 662 -18.74 -7.96 -40.28
N LYS A 663 -19.95 -8.54 -40.41
CA LYS A 663 -21.16 -8.07 -39.73
C LYS A 663 -20.98 -7.80 -38.23
N ASP A 664 -20.35 -8.73 -37.53
CA ASP A 664 -20.15 -8.68 -36.07
C ASP A 664 -18.69 -8.35 -35.68
N ALA A 665 -17.82 -8.14 -36.67
CA ALA A 665 -16.46 -7.65 -36.46
C ALA A 665 -16.47 -6.12 -36.29
N HIS A 666 -15.50 -5.58 -35.56
CA HIS A 666 -15.37 -4.12 -35.45
C HIS A 666 -13.92 -3.67 -35.24
N ASP A 667 -13.63 -2.46 -35.73
CA ASP A 667 -12.37 -1.75 -35.49
C ASP A 667 -12.62 -0.46 -34.69
N LYS A 668 -13.33 -0.59 -33.58
CA LYS A 668 -13.71 0.56 -32.71
C LYS A 668 -12.67 0.85 -31.63
N GLY A 669 -11.63 0.00 -31.50
CA GLY A 669 -10.63 0.12 -30.44
C GLY A 669 -9.82 1.42 -30.53
N ASP A 670 -9.53 1.86 -31.75
CA ASP A 670 -8.88 3.13 -32.03
C ASP A 670 -9.75 4.38 -31.76
N GLY A 671 -11.05 4.23 -31.48
CA GLY A 671 -11.96 5.35 -31.27
C GLY A 671 -12.48 5.98 -32.57
N LEU A 672 -12.73 7.30 -32.56
CA LEU A 672 -13.55 7.94 -33.59
C LEU A 672 -12.71 8.40 -34.79
N VAL A 673 -12.73 7.61 -35.87
CA VAL A 673 -12.14 7.96 -37.18
C VAL A 673 -12.64 9.30 -37.72
N SER A 674 -13.91 9.66 -37.46
CA SER A 674 -14.51 10.93 -37.89
C SER A 674 -13.84 12.17 -37.28
N LYS A 675 -12.99 12.00 -36.26
CA LYS A 675 -12.19 13.06 -35.64
C LYS A 675 -10.84 13.29 -36.33
N LEU A 676 -10.44 12.44 -37.26
CA LEU A 676 -9.27 12.67 -38.10
C LEU A 676 -9.53 13.83 -39.07
N VAL A 677 -8.56 14.73 -39.19
CA VAL A 677 -8.61 15.83 -40.17
C VAL A 677 -8.15 15.35 -41.54
N SER A 678 -7.13 14.49 -41.60
CA SER A 678 -6.56 14.02 -42.87
C SER A 678 -7.33 12.87 -43.53
N LYS A 679 -8.02 12.04 -42.74
CA LYS A 679 -8.77 10.86 -43.21
C LYS A 679 -10.06 10.59 -42.41
N PRO A 680 -11.05 11.51 -42.42
CA PRO A 680 -12.28 11.36 -41.63
C PRO A 680 -13.16 10.16 -42.02
N ASN A 681 -12.94 9.59 -43.21
CA ASN A 681 -13.70 8.44 -43.75
C ASN A 681 -12.81 7.19 -43.93
N LYS A 682 -11.77 7.03 -43.10
CA LYS A 682 -10.93 5.82 -43.14
C LYS A 682 -11.81 4.58 -42.98
N PRO A 683 -11.67 3.55 -43.83
CA PRO A 683 -12.44 2.31 -43.69
C PRO A 683 -12.04 1.59 -42.40
N ALA A 684 -12.96 0.84 -41.81
CA ALA A 684 -12.67 0.04 -40.61
C ALA A 684 -11.83 -1.21 -40.91
N PHE A 685 -11.87 -1.69 -42.14
CA PHE A 685 -11.24 -2.95 -42.55
C PHE A 685 -10.40 -2.74 -43.80
N TYR A 686 -9.44 -3.65 -44.00
CA TYR A 686 -8.57 -3.62 -45.17
C TYR A 686 -9.36 -3.62 -46.49
N GLN A 687 -8.94 -2.72 -47.39
CA GLN A 687 -9.44 -2.61 -48.75
C GLN A 687 -8.31 -2.88 -49.74
N ASN A 688 -8.62 -3.57 -50.83
CA ASN A 688 -7.65 -3.80 -51.91
C ASN A 688 -7.34 -2.50 -52.69
N ALA A 689 -6.46 -2.60 -53.69
CA ALA A 689 -6.03 -1.46 -54.53
C ALA A 689 -7.20 -0.77 -55.27
N GLN A 690 -8.34 -1.44 -55.43
CA GLN A 690 -9.56 -0.92 -56.05
C GLN A 690 -10.55 -0.32 -55.03
N GLY A 691 -10.18 -0.24 -53.75
CA GLY A 691 -11.02 0.29 -52.68
C GLY A 691 -12.14 -0.66 -52.23
N GLN A 692 -12.00 -1.96 -52.51
CA GLN A 692 -13.00 -2.97 -52.17
C GLN A 692 -12.58 -3.77 -50.93
N ASN A 693 -13.50 -4.00 -49.98
CA ASN A 693 -13.21 -4.76 -48.76
C ASN A 693 -12.68 -6.17 -49.08
N GLN A 694 -11.52 -6.51 -48.52
CA GLN A 694 -10.79 -7.76 -48.75
C GLN A 694 -10.07 -8.24 -47.47
N ALA A 695 -10.76 -8.17 -46.33
CA ALA A 695 -10.12 -8.21 -45.02
C ALA A 695 -10.07 -9.58 -44.34
N ILE A 696 -10.74 -10.62 -44.87
CA ILE A 696 -10.95 -11.87 -44.13
C ILE A 696 -9.90 -12.92 -44.49
N ARG A 697 -9.19 -13.46 -43.51
CA ARG A 697 -8.31 -14.63 -43.68
C ARG A 697 -8.88 -15.83 -42.96
N PHE A 698 -8.98 -16.96 -43.64
CA PHE A 698 -9.22 -18.24 -42.97
C PHE A 698 -7.88 -18.84 -42.54
N VAL A 699 -7.73 -19.06 -41.24
CA VAL A 699 -6.52 -19.61 -40.62
C VAL A 699 -6.53 -21.13 -40.69
N LYS A 700 -7.71 -21.72 -40.47
CA LYS A 700 -7.90 -23.16 -40.47
C LYS A 700 -9.24 -23.53 -41.09
N VAL A 701 -9.18 -24.32 -42.16
CA VAL A 701 -10.34 -24.87 -42.86
C VAL A 701 -10.19 -26.39 -42.88
N PRO A 702 -11.16 -27.17 -42.37
CA PRO A 702 -11.13 -28.63 -42.47
C PRO A 702 -11.20 -29.08 -43.94
N ASP A 703 -10.55 -30.21 -44.27
CA ASP A 703 -10.52 -30.77 -45.63
C ASP A 703 -11.92 -31.05 -46.22
N ALA A 704 -12.93 -31.23 -45.36
CA ALA A 704 -14.32 -31.45 -45.74
C ALA A 704 -15.05 -30.17 -46.19
N VAL A 705 -14.44 -28.99 -46.02
CA VAL A 705 -15.05 -27.68 -46.28
C VAL A 705 -14.26 -26.94 -47.36
N SER A 706 -14.96 -26.32 -48.31
CA SER A 706 -14.39 -25.40 -49.29
C SER A 706 -14.92 -23.98 -49.09
N ILE A 707 -14.04 -23.01 -49.37
CA ILE A 707 -14.34 -21.58 -49.34
C ILE A 707 -14.29 -21.05 -50.76
N SER A 708 -15.32 -20.31 -51.16
CA SER A 708 -15.33 -19.50 -52.38
C SER A 708 -15.79 -18.09 -52.05
N ALA A 709 -15.24 -17.09 -52.72
CA ALA A 709 -15.61 -15.70 -52.51
C ALA A 709 -15.61 -14.96 -53.85
N GLU A 710 -16.35 -13.87 -53.94
CA GLU A 710 -16.32 -12.97 -55.10
C GLU A 710 -14.93 -12.40 -55.35
N ARG A 711 -14.15 -12.23 -54.28
CA ARG A 711 -12.79 -11.72 -54.34
C ARG A 711 -11.86 -12.56 -53.49
N SER A 712 -10.71 -12.90 -54.05
CA SER A 712 -9.67 -13.72 -53.43
C SER A 712 -8.32 -13.21 -53.90
N GLU A 713 -7.58 -12.56 -53.02
CA GLU A 713 -6.29 -11.91 -53.32
C GLU A 713 -5.30 -12.15 -52.16
N PRO A 714 -3.99 -11.93 -52.36
CA PRO A 714 -3.01 -11.97 -51.28
C PRO A 714 -3.41 -11.06 -50.10
N CYS A 715 -3.17 -11.52 -48.87
CA CYS A 715 -3.35 -10.69 -47.67
C CYS A 715 -2.34 -9.52 -47.61
N PRO A 716 -2.60 -8.48 -46.80
CA PRO A 716 -1.68 -7.35 -46.65
C PRO A 716 -0.41 -7.68 -45.84
N GLY A 717 0.53 -6.74 -45.83
CA GLY A 717 1.70 -6.75 -44.95
C GLY A 717 2.59 -8.00 -45.03
N LEU A 718 2.93 -8.53 -43.85
CA LEU A 718 3.81 -9.69 -43.68
C LEU A 718 3.15 -11.00 -44.12
N ASP A 719 1.82 -11.03 -44.19
CA ASP A 719 1.01 -12.19 -44.53
C ASP A 719 0.70 -12.27 -46.03
N ARG A 720 1.41 -11.55 -46.90
CA ARG A 720 1.21 -11.56 -48.37
C ARG A 720 1.32 -12.91 -49.09
N LYS A 721 1.72 -13.98 -48.39
CA LYS A 721 1.72 -15.35 -48.92
C LYS A 721 0.38 -16.06 -48.69
N GLU A 722 -0.45 -15.50 -47.84
CA GLU A 722 -1.74 -16.01 -47.42
C GLU A 722 -2.84 -15.41 -48.30
N THR A 723 -4.01 -16.06 -48.34
CA THR A 723 -5.15 -15.58 -49.11
C THR A 723 -6.16 -14.88 -48.22
N CYS A 724 -6.53 -13.67 -48.60
CA CYS A 724 -7.60 -12.91 -48.00
C CYS A 724 -8.82 -12.94 -48.93
N TYR A 725 -10.01 -12.86 -48.33
CA TYR A 725 -11.31 -13.01 -48.96
C TYR A 725 -12.18 -11.76 -48.73
N GLY A 726 -13.08 -11.49 -49.67
CA GLY A 726 -13.98 -10.35 -49.63
C GLY A 726 -15.18 -10.53 -50.55
N GLY A 727 -16.20 -9.70 -50.34
CA GLY A 727 -17.48 -9.80 -51.04
C GLY A 727 -18.36 -10.89 -50.44
N ASN A 728 -19.27 -11.45 -51.24
CA ASN A 728 -20.06 -12.58 -50.78
C ASN A 728 -19.18 -13.82 -50.63
N ILE A 729 -18.87 -14.18 -49.38
CA ILE A 729 -18.15 -15.40 -49.06
C ILE A 729 -19.15 -16.53 -48.93
N THR A 730 -18.78 -17.66 -49.50
CA THR A 730 -19.54 -18.88 -49.46
C THR A 730 -18.72 -20.02 -48.87
N VAL A 731 -19.29 -20.67 -47.85
CA VAL A 731 -18.79 -21.91 -47.25
C VAL A 731 -19.61 -23.07 -47.80
N GLN A 732 -18.94 -24.12 -48.29
CA GLN A 732 -19.58 -25.30 -48.86
C GLN A 732 -18.96 -26.59 -48.31
N LEU A 733 -19.79 -27.60 -48.05
CA LEU A 733 -19.29 -28.95 -47.75
C LEU A 733 -18.90 -29.65 -49.06
N ASN A 734 -17.71 -30.26 -49.07
CA ASN A 734 -17.17 -30.93 -50.26
C ASN A 734 -17.94 -32.20 -50.62
N ASN A 735 -18.68 -32.78 -49.68
CA ASN A 735 -19.49 -33.98 -49.88
C ASN A 735 -20.93 -33.73 -49.42
N THR A 736 -21.89 -33.82 -50.34
CA THR A 736 -23.33 -33.61 -50.09
C THR A 736 -23.96 -34.62 -49.11
N LEU A 737 -23.23 -35.69 -48.76
CA LEU A 737 -23.61 -36.70 -47.76
C LEU A 737 -22.95 -36.46 -46.39
N ASP A 738 -22.12 -35.41 -46.24
CA ASP A 738 -21.51 -35.07 -44.97
C ASP A 738 -22.59 -34.65 -43.97
N VAL A 739 -22.54 -35.28 -42.80
CA VAL A 739 -23.50 -35.13 -41.70
C VAL A 739 -22.86 -34.46 -40.49
N PHE A 740 -21.55 -34.26 -40.49
CA PHE A 740 -20.82 -33.73 -39.36
C PHE A 740 -20.87 -32.20 -39.32
N SER A 741 -20.77 -31.67 -38.10
CA SER A 741 -20.55 -30.24 -37.88
C SER A 741 -19.04 -29.94 -37.90
N HIS A 742 -18.68 -28.81 -38.47
CA HIS A 742 -17.28 -28.43 -38.69
C HIS A 742 -16.92 -27.13 -37.98
N LYS A 743 -15.63 -26.96 -37.69
CA LYS A 743 -15.07 -25.76 -37.08
C LYS A 743 -14.05 -25.13 -38.02
N LEU A 744 -14.20 -23.84 -38.30
CA LEU A 744 -13.24 -23.05 -39.07
C LEU A 744 -12.71 -21.92 -38.19
N GLU A 745 -11.47 -21.53 -38.41
CA GLU A 745 -10.86 -20.39 -37.73
C GLU A 745 -10.62 -19.27 -38.75
N TYR A 746 -10.97 -18.04 -38.37
CA TYR A 746 -10.78 -16.86 -39.22
C TYR A 746 -10.25 -15.67 -38.43
N GLN A 747 -9.68 -14.73 -39.17
CA GLN A 747 -9.20 -13.44 -38.68
C GLN A 747 -9.56 -12.34 -39.68
N VAL A 748 -9.58 -11.10 -39.21
CA VAL A 748 -9.90 -9.91 -40.00
C VAL A 748 -8.76 -8.90 -39.89
N TYR A 749 -8.38 -8.28 -41.01
CA TYR A 749 -7.44 -7.16 -41.04
C TYR A 749 -8.17 -5.82 -40.98
N ASP A 750 -7.67 -4.90 -40.16
CA ASP A 750 -8.11 -3.50 -40.19
C ASP A 750 -7.49 -2.75 -41.39
N ALA A 751 -7.82 -1.48 -41.52
CA ALA A 751 -7.26 -0.63 -42.58
C ALA A 751 -5.77 -0.31 -42.42
N ASP A 752 -5.17 -0.60 -41.27
CA ASP A 752 -3.73 -0.47 -41.00
C ASP A 752 -2.99 -1.82 -41.09
N GLU A 753 -3.64 -2.81 -41.72
CA GLU A 753 -3.08 -4.14 -41.99
C GLU A 753 -2.76 -4.95 -40.73
N THR A 754 -3.35 -4.61 -39.59
CA THR A 754 -3.19 -5.38 -38.35
C THR A 754 -4.31 -6.39 -38.19
N ILE A 755 -3.94 -7.58 -37.72
CA ILE A 755 -4.81 -8.75 -37.67
C ILE A 755 -5.55 -8.86 -36.33
N SER A 756 -6.83 -9.26 -36.37
CA SER A 756 -7.66 -9.50 -35.19
C SER A 756 -7.23 -10.71 -34.36
N ASN A 757 -7.87 -10.88 -33.19
CA ASN A 757 -7.97 -12.18 -32.53
C ASN A 757 -8.55 -13.25 -33.48
N VAL A 758 -8.30 -14.52 -33.17
CA VAL A 758 -8.90 -15.64 -33.91
C VAL A 758 -10.37 -15.80 -33.51
N GLY A 759 -11.26 -15.81 -34.49
CA GLY A 759 -12.67 -16.14 -34.34
C GLY A 759 -12.96 -17.58 -34.77
N LEU A 760 -13.86 -18.26 -34.07
CA LEU A 760 -14.28 -19.63 -34.37
C LEU A 760 -15.64 -19.64 -35.07
N ILE A 761 -15.69 -20.21 -36.27
CA ILE A 761 -16.94 -20.50 -36.99
C ILE A 761 -17.37 -21.93 -36.67
N ASN A 762 -18.52 -22.06 -36.02
CA ASN A 762 -19.20 -23.33 -35.81
C ASN A 762 -20.21 -23.54 -36.95
N LEU A 763 -19.84 -24.37 -37.93
CA LEU A 763 -20.70 -24.79 -39.03
C LEU A 763 -21.55 -25.99 -38.59
N LYS A 764 -22.77 -25.74 -38.12
CA LYS A 764 -23.69 -26.75 -37.59
C LYS A 764 -24.51 -27.38 -38.71
N ASN A 765 -24.37 -28.68 -38.90
CA ASN A 765 -25.07 -29.43 -39.93
C ASN A 765 -26.43 -29.92 -39.42
N THR A 766 -27.53 -29.67 -40.14
CA THR A 766 -28.87 -30.05 -39.68
C THR A 766 -29.08 -31.56 -39.54
N ALA A 767 -28.24 -32.41 -40.16
CA ALA A 767 -28.24 -33.85 -39.90
C ALA A 767 -27.92 -34.21 -38.43
N THR A 768 -27.30 -33.31 -37.68
CA THR A 768 -26.92 -33.50 -36.25
C THR A 768 -27.65 -32.54 -35.31
N ALA A 769 -28.71 -31.86 -35.80
CA ALA A 769 -29.55 -31.00 -34.95
C ALA A 769 -30.34 -31.84 -33.92
N PRO A 770 -30.71 -31.30 -32.74
CA PRO A 770 -31.36 -32.05 -31.64
C PRO A 770 -32.66 -32.78 -32.02
N ASP A 771 -33.32 -32.34 -33.10
CA ASP A 771 -34.56 -32.82 -33.71
C ASP A 771 -34.35 -33.73 -34.93
N SER A 772 -33.10 -34.05 -35.29
CA SER A 772 -32.75 -34.97 -36.36
C SER A 772 -32.94 -36.44 -35.96
N VAL A 773 -33.49 -37.24 -36.88
CA VAL A 773 -33.64 -38.71 -36.76
C VAL A 773 -32.31 -39.43 -36.46
N ARG A 774 -31.17 -38.78 -36.75
CA ARG A 774 -29.81 -39.30 -36.55
C ARG A 774 -29.21 -38.98 -35.18
N VAL A 775 -29.80 -38.09 -34.38
CA VAL A 775 -29.44 -37.97 -32.95
C VAL A 775 -30.01 -39.16 -32.16
N SER A 776 -31.09 -39.77 -32.65
CA SER A 776 -31.73 -40.96 -32.07
C SER A 776 -31.29 -42.31 -32.67
N GLY A 777 -30.28 -42.34 -33.56
CA GLY A 777 -29.92 -43.58 -34.26
C GLY A 777 -28.46 -43.68 -34.71
N GLY A 778 -27.64 -44.34 -33.89
CA GLY A 778 -26.49 -45.13 -34.35
C GLY A 778 -25.12 -44.45 -34.41
N GLY A 779 -24.35 -44.55 -33.32
CA GLY A 779 -22.92 -44.28 -33.28
C GLY A 779 -22.39 -44.21 -31.85
N GLY A 780 -21.84 -45.31 -31.34
CA GLY A 780 -21.61 -45.54 -29.91
C GLY A 780 -20.73 -44.50 -29.21
N SER A 781 -21.33 -43.71 -28.32
CA SER A 781 -20.60 -43.17 -27.18
C SER A 781 -20.44 -44.29 -26.15
N MET A 782 -19.19 -44.68 -25.87
CA MET A 782 -18.90 -45.44 -24.67
C MET A 782 -19.10 -44.50 -23.48
N GLY A 783 -20.28 -44.57 -22.84
CA GLY A 783 -20.46 -43.98 -21.53
C GLY A 783 -19.53 -44.67 -20.52
N TRP A 784 -18.97 -43.91 -19.58
CA TRP A 784 -18.14 -44.39 -18.46
C TRP A 784 -18.66 -45.69 -17.80
N TRP A 785 -19.97 -45.90 -17.78
CA TRP A 785 -20.63 -47.10 -17.25
C TRP A 785 -20.33 -48.40 -18.01
N SER A 786 -20.00 -48.36 -19.31
CA SER A 786 -19.64 -49.56 -20.09
C SER A 786 -18.19 -50.04 -19.82
N LEU A 787 -17.31 -49.15 -19.35
CA LEU A 787 -15.97 -49.51 -18.86
C LEU A 787 -16.03 -50.31 -17.55
N PHE A 788 -16.99 -50.02 -16.67
CA PHE A 788 -17.22 -50.82 -15.44
C PHE A 788 -17.78 -52.21 -15.75
N GLY A 789 -18.64 -52.34 -16.77
CA GLY A 789 -19.13 -53.64 -17.24
C GLY A 789 -18.03 -54.55 -17.79
N LEU A 790 -17.05 -53.98 -18.51
CA LEU A 790 -15.90 -54.72 -19.05
C LEU A 790 -14.86 -55.08 -17.97
N ALA A 791 -14.65 -54.21 -16.97
CA ALA A 791 -13.82 -54.54 -15.79
C ALA A 791 -14.46 -55.63 -14.91
N GLY A 792 -15.79 -55.63 -14.77
CA GLY A 792 -16.55 -56.67 -14.07
C GLY A 792 -16.44 -58.05 -14.74
N LEU A 793 -16.51 -58.11 -16.07
CA LEU A 793 -16.36 -59.35 -16.84
C LEU A 793 -14.90 -59.86 -16.86
N ALA A 794 -13.90 -58.99 -16.81
CA ALA A 794 -12.49 -59.38 -16.67
C ALA A 794 -12.17 -59.93 -15.26
N LEU A 795 -12.80 -59.41 -14.21
CA LEU A 795 -12.67 -59.92 -12.84
C LEU A 795 -13.42 -61.24 -12.61
N MET A 796 -14.59 -61.43 -13.23
CA MET A 796 -15.30 -62.73 -13.20
C MET A 796 -14.55 -63.82 -13.99
N ARG A 797 -13.88 -63.49 -15.09
CA ARG A 797 -13.08 -64.46 -15.85
C ARG A 797 -11.76 -64.83 -15.16
N ARG A 798 -11.21 -63.96 -14.30
CA ARG A 798 -10.04 -64.27 -13.45
C ARG A 798 -10.38 -65.06 -12.17
N ARG A 799 -11.63 -65.08 -11.70
CA ARG A 799 -12.07 -65.92 -10.58
C ARG A 799 -12.49 -67.35 -10.95
N LEU A 800 -12.67 -67.66 -12.24
CA LEU A 800 -12.99 -69.01 -12.74
C LEU A 800 -11.76 -69.79 -13.27
N GLN A 801 -10.53 -69.26 -13.09
CA GLN A 801 -9.27 -69.98 -13.37
C GLN A 801 -8.39 -70.21 -12.11
N LYS A 802 -8.97 -70.04 -10.92
CA LYS A 802 -8.46 -70.59 -9.65
C LYS A 802 -9.64 -71.12 -8.82
N SER A 803 -10.20 -72.24 -9.27
CA SER A 803 -10.65 -73.36 -8.46
C SER A 803 -10.56 -74.63 -9.30
#